data_AF-A0A2V3WBY4-F1
#
_entry.id   AF-A0A2V3WBY4-F1
#
_cell.length_a   1.000
_cell.length_b   1.000
_cell.length_c   1.000
_cell.angle_alpha   90.00
_cell.angle_beta   90.00
_cell.angle_gamma   90.00
#
_symmetry.space_group_name_H-M   'P 1'
#
loop_
_entity.id
_entity.type
_entity.pdbx_description
1 polymer ?
#
loop_
_entity_poly.entity_id
_entity_poly.type
_entity_poly.pdbx_seq_one_letter_code
_entity_poly.pdbx_strand_id
1 'polypeptide(L)'
;MTTTTFDTGAFIDNVSVLAATYSGWTFGSSNSINIANADVIHWSVPLNQSGGRSILLNYDGTHFADNFYFKSSDGSDFQLNSFNLDNGMNGNTATVTISGYRDGTLVVSGVGLDLSYSHSVDNITYTKLSGSGPVYSGQLSFSSAFNNIDEIRLTSGFSTQLSIDNIDISPVPSLITSATYDASANALVVTGVNMVDTAGAANDIDVSKLTLTGQSGATYTLTSPNVELTSATQFTVALNAIDQINIAGLLNNNGTLSVSGDTYNIAAAIGWDPAVSGNSDLTGNDVTVSNVQTPTIASAVYNVSTGTLTVTGSHLVKASGAANDINASRLTFTGEGGSTYTLTDTSNVEITSGTAFTITLSATDKAAINQIVNKNGASSTDGTTYNLAAADDWNTNIANANIADITGNAITVSNVAVPTITSAMYDASSGALVVTGTGFLQASGAANDIVAPKFTFTGEGGGTYTLTDSANVEIASGTAFTITLSTADKDAVNQIVNKNGTSATSGTTYNLTAAEDWAAGADSAVVIADTTGNGITVSNVVAPAITSATYDASNGALVVTGTGFLQASGAANDIDTSKLTLTGQGGATYTLTSPDVEITSGTAFTITLNATDKTAVNHLLNKAGTASSDATAYNLAAAEDWARGADAAVTIADTSGNGITVSNPATPGGGGSHTNVIIDGAAATMTTQPDGTVVIVVSTIQSSRQDDPASLFRDRADIPVAKDAKGNSLLTVSLPTGTGLTAAERPQAASPTQAETSVIAVLTQIGGLSSDTANGLTTAARAFLAQLPNSNPINIQTVTPNVSDSHPPALPIIISSPAVASATNDMLVIDARQLPTGTVIQMDNVPFALVVGAAQIAGGSGQNFVAGDDQNQFIVLGADDDTLFGGSGNDTVGSLGGNDRVSGDAGNDIVYGGAGNDVLSSGSGNDQLNGGFGFDSAVQAGQLSDYRVDVHGNTVSLTQQANGETDILTDVELVQFASGSSLAIAYSEAEAVAHHLVRTWLGRDLTAAEGDAVQNLAGATAADVLAIFRSLPETVKLSLQDKTSSELLSGWDTDPTIIRIDATRYFTGGAENDRGYLPLGLALNADGGAGLDILQMPGGRDDVHLEFSGDRLELTQLSDGAIFSLKNAEMIAFDNHETVVIAHDQIEAVLARLVHGFFDRDANLDEWHAGLNALADKVSYDAILDWFQQRADLDGLSNVDYVQTIYNRTLGHDATSDELSLQLFRLESSQVSREWLTVEIAQSSEAESHLIGSVMMHEGWI
;
A
#
# COMPACT_ATOMS: atom_id res chain seq x y z
N MET A 1 15.72 -73.39 -11.94
CA MET A 1 15.75 -74.88 -11.83
C MET A 1 17.19 -75.31 -11.50
N THR A 2 17.41 -76.37 -10.72
CA THR A 2 18.77 -76.92 -10.45
C THR A 2 18.89 -78.30 -11.12
N THR A 3 18.95 -79.41 -10.39
CA THR A 3 19.02 -80.76 -10.98
C THR A 3 17.64 -81.42 -11.02
N THR A 4 17.23 -81.95 -12.18
CA THR A 4 15.96 -82.66 -12.37
C THR A 4 16.20 -84.14 -12.65
N THR A 5 15.82 -85.02 -11.72
CA THR A 5 16.03 -86.48 -11.83
C THR A 5 14.79 -87.26 -12.24
N PHE A 6 13.67 -86.57 -12.53
CA PHE A 6 12.35 -87.12 -12.91
C PHE A 6 11.77 -88.25 -12.03
N ASP A 7 12.45 -88.65 -10.95
CA ASP A 7 12.16 -89.82 -10.11
C ASP A 7 10.81 -89.78 -9.39
N THR A 8 10.21 -88.59 -9.30
CA THR A 8 8.98 -88.34 -8.56
C THR A 8 7.90 -87.82 -9.50
N GLY A 9 6.67 -88.32 -9.34
CA GLY A 9 5.53 -87.93 -10.17
C GLY A 9 4.63 -89.11 -10.54
N ALA A 10 3.39 -88.79 -10.95
CA ALA A 10 2.48 -89.78 -11.52
C ALA A 10 2.97 -90.21 -12.90
N PHE A 11 2.74 -91.47 -13.24
CA PHE A 11 2.93 -91.98 -14.58
C PHE A 11 1.99 -91.26 -15.56
N ILE A 12 2.54 -90.72 -16.63
CA ILE A 12 1.83 -90.01 -17.69
C ILE A 12 2.41 -90.49 -19.02
N ASP A 13 1.50 -90.97 -19.86
CA ASP A 13 1.77 -91.47 -21.20
C ASP A 13 1.08 -90.58 -22.23
N ASN A 14 1.86 -89.93 -23.09
CA ASN A 14 1.38 -89.07 -24.16
C ASN A 14 1.67 -89.71 -25.52
N VAL A 15 0.62 -90.14 -26.21
CA VAL A 15 0.70 -90.85 -27.50
C VAL A 15 0.48 -89.87 -28.66
N SER A 16 1.33 -89.91 -29.68
CA SER A 16 1.31 -89.11 -30.91
C SER A 16 1.23 -87.59 -30.68
N VAL A 17 2.07 -87.06 -29.79
CA VAL A 17 2.18 -85.62 -29.48
C VAL A 17 3.40 -84.99 -30.14
N LEU A 18 3.38 -83.67 -30.36
CA LEU A 18 4.56 -82.92 -30.84
C LEU A 18 5.51 -82.55 -29.69
N ALA A 19 4.96 -82.34 -28.49
CA ALA A 19 5.73 -82.09 -27.27
C ALA A 19 4.89 -82.43 -26.03
N ALA A 20 5.57 -82.67 -24.91
CA ALA A 20 4.97 -82.82 -23.59
C ALA A 20 5.89 -82.25 -22.51
N THR A 21 5.29 -81.70 -21.45
CA THR A 21 6.03 -81.04 -20.37
C THR A 21 6.05 -81.91 -19.11
N TYR A 22 7.23 -82.09 -18.55
CA TYR A 22 7.48 -82.87 -17.34
C TYR A 22 8.45 -82.12 -16.42
N SER A 23 8.05 -81.91 -15.17
CA SER A 23 8.92 -81.34 -14.11
C SER A 23 9.72 -80.09 -14.54
N GLY A 24 9.07 -79.16 -15.25
CA GLY A 24 9.68 -77.91 -15.72
C GLY A 24 10.40 -78.00 -17.09
N TRP A 25 10.39 -79.15 -17.75
CA TRP A 25 11.04 -79.38 -19.04
C TRP A 25 10.02 -79.74 -20.10
N THR A 26 10.10 -79.09 -21.27
CA THR A 26 9.30 -79.46 -22.44
C THR A 26 10.14 -80.30 -23.38
N PHE A 27 9.72 -81.56 -23.57
CA PHE A 27 10.34 -82.52 -24.48
C PHE A 27 9.53 -82.57 -25.78
N GLY A 28 10.17 -82.45 -26.93
CA GLY A 28 9.46 -82.42 -28.22
C GLY A 28 10.30 -82.87 -29.40
N SER A 29 9.69 -82.92 -30.57
CA SER A 29 10.39 -83.17 -31.84
C SER A 29 9.66 -82.54 -33.02
N SER A 30 10.28 -82.58 -34.20
CA SER A 30 9.66 -82.03 -35.42
C SER A 30 8.48 -82.84 -35.95
N ASN A 31 8.30 -84.09 -35.51
CA ASN A 31 7.20 -84.99 -35.89
C ASN A 31 6.45 -85.49 -34.65
N SER A 32 5.28 -86.12 -34.82
CA SER A 32 4.55 -86.73 -33.71
C SER A 32 5.36 -87.89 -33.11
N ILE A 33 5.52 -87.89 -31.79
CA ILE A 33 6.24 -88.91 -31.02
C ILE A 33 5.41 -89.36 -29.81
N ASN A 34 5.73 -90.53 -29.28
CA ASN A 34 5.18 -91.01 -28.01
C ASN A 34 6.16 -90.63 -26.89
N ILE A 35 5.67 -90.00 -25.82
CA ILE A 35 6.50 -89.50 -24.70
C ILE A 35 5.89 -89.98 -23.39
N ALA A 36 6.72 -90.51 -22.50
CA ALA A 36 6.30 -90.97 -21.20
C ALA A 36 7.33 -90.71 -20.09
N ASN A 37 6.88 -90.47 -18.85
CA ASN A 37 7.74 -90.53 -17.66
C ASN A 37 7.66 -91.93 -17.00
N ALA A 38 8.33 -92.89 -17.63
CA ALA A 38 8.27 -94.29 -17.25
C ALA A 38 9.16 -94.60 -16.05
N ASP A 39 8.75 -95.55 -15.21
CA ASP A 39 9.64 -96.29 -14.30
C ASP A 39 9.79 -97.74 -14.81
N VAL A 40 10.66 -98.51 -14.15
CA VAL A 40 10.92 -99.94 -14.46
C VAL A 40 9.67 -100.82 -14.35
N ILE A 41 8.61 -100.39 -13.64
CA ILE A 41 7.36 -101.15 -13.48
C ILE A 41 6.50 -101.03 -14.73
N HIS A 42 6.47 -99.85 -15.37
CA HIS A 42 5.63 -99.59 -16.54
C HIS A 42 6.33 -99.93 -17.85
N TRP A 43 7.62 -99.60 -17.98
CA TRP A 43 8.44 -99.93 -19.15
C TRP A 43 9.87 -100.25 -18.74
N SER A 44 10.64 -100.92 -19.61
CA SER A 44 12.05 -101.13 -19.33
C SER A 44 12.83 -99.82 -19.47
N VAL A 45 13.15 -99.20 -18.33
CA VAL A 45 13.92 -97.95 -18.24
C VAL A 45 15.37 -98.27 -17.90
N PRO A 46 16.33 -98.06 -18.82
CA PRO A 46 17.69 -98.54 -18.59
C PRO A 46 18.61 -97.55 -17.86
N LEU A 47 18.28 -96.26 -17.80
CA LEU A 47 19.12 -95.21 -17.20
C LEU A 47 19.03 -95.10 -15.68
N ASN A 48 17.93 -95.55 -15.07
CA ASN A 48 17.66 -95.29 -13.67
C ASN A 48 18.10 -96.45 -12.77
N GLN A 49 19.38 -96.45 -12.38
CA GLN A 49 19.93 -97.45 -11.44
C GLN A 49 19.46 -97.25 -9.99
N SER A 50 18.74 -96.16 -9.69
CA SER A 50 18.16 -95.83 -8.37
C SER A 50 16.69 -96.27 -8.20
N GLY A 51 16.03 -96.77 -9.25
CA GLY A 51 14.68 -97.32 -9.20
C GLY A 51 13.54 -96.31 -9.43
N GLY A 52 13.82 -95.11 -9.92
CA GLY A 52 12.82 -94.08 -10.24
C GLY A 52 12.33 -94.08 -11.69
N ARG A 53 11.93 -92.89 -12.18
CA ARG A 53 11.41 -92.67 -13.54
C ARG A 53 12.43 -91.95 -14.41
N SER A 54 12.40 -92.17 -15.72
CA SER A 54 13.12 -91.37 -16.73
C SER A 54 12.16 -90.97 -17.86
N ILE A 55 12.52 -89.97 -18.65
CA ILE A 55 11.73 -89.57 -19.81
C ILE A 55 12.05 -90.48 -20.98
N LEU A 56 11.07 -91.29 -21.39
CA LEU A 56 11.16 -92.22 -22.51
C LEU A 56 10.45 -91.63 -23.72
N LEU A 57 11.13 -91.70 -24.85
CA LEU A 57 10.71 -91.15 -26.12
C LEU A 57 10.64 -92.27 -27.15
N ASN A 58 9.55 -92.28 -27.93
CA ASN A 58 9.30 -93.21 -29.01
C ASN A 58 9.37 -94.70 -28.57
N TYR A 59 8.92 -95.01 -27.36
CA TYR A 59 9.14 -96.32 -26.72
C TYR A 59 8.48 -97.52 -27.43
N ASP A 60 7.49 -97.29 -28.30
CA ASP A 60 6.80 -98.34 -29.08
C ASP A 60 7.42 -98.54 -30.48
N GLY A 61 8.39 -97.71 -30.86
CA GLY A 61 9.14 -97.80 -32.12
C GLY A 61 8.32 -97.52 -33.38
N THR A 62 7.12 -96.92 -33.27
CA THR A 62 6.22 -96.71 -34.41
C THR A 62 6.33 -95.32 -35.06
N HIS A 63 7.06 -94.40 -34.44
CA HIS A 63 7.24 -93.03 -34.92
C HIS A 63 8.72 -92.71 -35.19
N PHE A 64 9.04 -91.74 -36.07
CA PHE A 64 10.42 -91.28 -36.29
C PHE A 64 10.60 -89.90 -35.66
N ALA A 65 11.42 -89.83 -34.61
CA ALA A 65 11.80 -88.55 -34.00
C ALA A 65 12.92 -87.93 -34.82
N ASP A 66 12.65 -86.79 -35.46
CA ASP A 66 13.68 -85.98 -36.12
C ASP A 66 13.78 -84.62 -35.40
N ASN A 67 15.00 -84.16 -35.15
CA ASN A 67 15.31 -83.02 -34.29
C ASN A 67 14.58 -83.07 -32.93
N PHE A 68 14.91 -84.08 -32.13
CA PHE A 68 14.42 -84.14 -30.77
C PHE A 68 15.02 -82.98 -29.95
N TYR A 69 14.24 -82.40 -29.05
CA TYR A 69 14.73 -81.34 -28.18
C TYR A 69 14.11 -81.44 -26.79
N PHE A 70 14.83 -80.90 -25.81
CA PHE A 70 14.23 -80.50 -24.55
C PHE A 70 14.62 -79.06 -24.24
N LYS A 71 13.68 -78.33 -23.65
CA LYS A 71 13.85 -76.93 -23.26
C LYS A 71 13.21 -76.62 -21.93
N SER A 72 13.66 -75.56 -21.27
CA SER A 72 12.98 -75.04 -20.08
C SER A 72 11.53 -74.66 -20.44
N SER A 73 10.56 -75.08 -19.63
CA SER A 73 9.14 -74.84 -19.93
C SER A 73 8.72 -73.39 -19.71
N ASP A 74 9.44 -72.67 -18.87
CA ASP A 74 9.27 -71.25 -18.57
C ASP A 74 10.08 -70.33 -19.49
N GLY A 75 10.93 -70.89 -20.37
CA GLY A 75 11.82 -70.13 -21.24
C GLY A 75 13.06 -69.58 -20.54
N SER A 76 13.31 -69.96 -19.28
CA SER A 76 14.50 -69.53 -18.55
C SER A 76 15.78 -70.05 -19.21
N ASP A 77 16.76 -69.16 -19.41
CA ASP A 77 18.12 -69.54 -19.78
C ASP A 77 18.79 -70.31 -18.64
N PHE A 78 19.62 -71.29 -19.00
CA PHE A 78 20.41 -72.06 -18.05
C PHE A 78 21.82 -72.33 -18.57
N GLN A 79 22.72 -72.65 -17.64
CA GLN A 79 23.94 -73.37 -17.95
C GLN A 79 23.66 -74.86 -17.84
N LEU A 80 23.81 -75.59 -18.95
CA LEU A 80 23.74 -77.04 -18.92
C LEU A 80 25.03 -77.61 -18.36
N ASN A 81 24.97 -78.33 -17.25
CA ASN A 81 26.13 -79.00 -16.67
C ASN A 81 26.25 -80.43 -17.21
N SER A 82 25.17 -81.21 -17.11
CA SER A 82 25.13 -82.58 -17.60
C SER A 82 23.72 -83.13 -17.80
N PHE A 83 23.58 -84.22 -18.56
CA PHE A 83 22.42 -85.11 -18.49
C PHE A 83 22.79 -86.54 -18.90
N ASN A 84 21.98 -87.51 -18.49
CA ASN A 84 22.14 -88.90 -18.87
C ASN A 84 21.32 -89.22 -20.11
N LEU A 85 21.92 -89.95 -21.05
CA LEU A 85 21.32 -90.34 -22.32
C LEU A 85 21.47 -91.84 -22.55
N ASP A 86 20.43 -92.45 -23.12
CA ASP A 86 20.38 -93.86 -23.47
C ASP A 86 19.50 -94.09 -24.69
N ASN A 87 19.96 -94.93 -25.61
CA ASN A 87 19.32 -95.16 -26.89
C ASN A 87 18.36 -96.37 -26.94
N GLY A 88 18.00 -96.94 -25.80
CA GLY A 88 17.04 -98.03 -25.64
C GLY A 88 17.49 -99.39 -26.20
N MET A 89 16.75 -100.45 -25.86
CA MET A 89 17.13 -101.85 -26.18
C MET A 89 17.23 -102.16 -27.69
N ASN A 90 16.61 -101.35 -28.54
CA ASN A 90 16.57 -101.54 -30.00
C ASN A 90 17.39 -100.50 -30.78
N GLY A 91 18.10 -99.58 -30.09
CA GLY A 91 18.84 -98.51 -30.75
C GLY A 91 20.10 -98.99 -31.46
N ASN A 92 20.16 -98.83 -32.79
CA ASN A 92 21.30 -99.23 -33.62
C ASN A 92 22.31 -98.10 -33.91
N THR A 93 22.08 -96.89 -33.41
CA THR A 93 22.84 -95.72 -33.86
C THR A 93 23.83 -95.27 -32.80
N ALA A 94 25.11 -95.33 -33.18
CA ALA A 94 26.23 -94.95 -32.36
C ALA A 94 26.55 -93.44 -32.42
N THR A 95 25.79 -92.62 -33.15
CA THR A 95 26.12 -91.19 -33.33
C THR A 95 24.94 -90.26 -33.04
N VAL A 96 25.24 -89.12 -32.42
CA VAL A 96 24.28 -88.05 -32.14
C VAL A 96 24.95 -86.70 -32.37
N THR A 97 24.23 -85.73 -32.94
CA THR A 97 24.68 -84.34 -33.01
C THR A 97 23.91 -83.50 -32.01
N ILE A 98 24.60 -82.72 -31.19
CA ILE A 98 23.99 -81.90 -30.13
C ILE A 98 24.27 -80.43 -30.37
N SER A 99 23.22 -79.62 -30.35
CA SER A 99 23.27 -78.16 -30.56
C SER A 99 22.55 -77.44 -29.42
N GLY A 100 23.03 -76.25 -29.06
CA GLY A 100 22.40 -75.37 -28.06
C GLY A 100 21.71 -74.19 -28.72
N TYR A 101 20.50 -73.88 -28.27
CA TYR A 101 19.67 -72.79 -28.78
C TYR A 101 19.26 -71.86 -27.64
N ARG A 102 19.04 -70.60 -27.99
CA ARG A 102 18.44 -69.56 -27.14
C ARG A 102 17.32 -68.90 -27.92
N ASP A 103 16.10 -68.92 -27.40
CA ASP A 103 14.91 -68.34 -28.04
C ASP A 103 14.74 -68.79 -29.49
N GLY A 104 15.05 -70.06 -29.75
CA GLY A 104 15.00 -70.67 -31.10
C GLY A 104 16.15 -70.29 -32.04
N THR A 105 17.11 -69.45 -31.61
CA THR A 105 18.34 -69.11 -32.34
C THR A 105 19.48 -70.04 -31.95
N LEU A 106 20.26 -70.52 -32.92
CA LEU A 106 21.41 -71.40 -32.67
C LEU A 106 22.54 -70.61 -31.97
N VAL A 107 22.89 -70.98 -30.73
CA VAL A 107 23.98 -70.38 -29.96
C VAL A 107 25.23 -71.24 -29.99
N VAL A 108 25.06 -72.57 -29.93
CA VAL A 108 26.17 -73.53 -30.01
C VAL A 108 25.97 -74.42 -31.21
N SER A 109 26.90 -74.34 -32.17
CA SER A 109 26.88 -75.18 -33.38
C SER A 109 26.88 -76.67 -33.04
N GLY A 110 26.23 -77.48 -33.88
CA GLY A 110 26.08 -78.92 -33.66
C GLY A 110 27.40 -79.68 -33.52
N VAL A 111 27.57 -80.36 -32.38
CA VAL A 111 28.71 -81.20 -32.05
C VAL A 111 28.34 -82.67 -32.25
N GLY A 112 29.03 -83.36 -33.16
CA GLY A 112 28.83 -84.78 -33.42
C GLY A 112 29.59 -85.67 -32.42
N LEU A 113 28.90 -86.63 -31.82
CA LEU A 113 29.45 -87.53 -30.80
C LEU A 113 29.27 -89.00 -31.19
N ASP A 114 30.32 -89.81 -31.03
CA ASP A 114 30.26 -91.27 -31.07
C ASP A 114 29.98 -91.83 -29.67
N LEU A 115 28.87 -92.53 -29.49
CA LEU A 115 28.42 -93.05 -28.19
C LEU A 115 28.99 -94.45 -27.87
N SER A 116 29.84 -95.01 -28.75
CA SER A 116 30.40 -96.35 -28.57
C SER A 116 31.50 -96.45 -27.50
N TYR A 117 32.18 -95.34 -27.21
CA TYR A 117 33.21 -95.21 -26.17
C TYR A 117 33.16 -93.82 -25.52
N SER A 118 33.78 -93.65 -24.35
CA SER A 118 33.89 -92.35 -23.70
C SER A 118 34.91 -91.46 -24.41
N HIS A 119 34.55 -90.22 -24.75
CA HIS A 119 35.44 -89.23 -25.36
C HIS A 119 34.91 -87.80 -25.17
N SER A 120 35.73 -86.81 -25.53
CA SER A 120 35.35 -85.40 -25.53
C SER A 120 35.55 -84.82 -26.93
N VAL A 121 34.55 -84.11 -27.44
CA VAL A 121 34.61 -83.35 -28.70
C VAL A 121 34.09 -81.96 -28.44
N ASP A 122 34.88 -80.96 -28.82
CA ASP A 122 34.63 -79.54 -28.58
C ASP A 122 34.22 -79.26 -27.13
N ASN A 123 32.95 -78.93 -26.93
CA ASN A 123 32.39 -78.45 -25.68
C ASN A 123 31.59 -79.52 -24.91
N ILE A 124 31.59 -80.77 -25.38
CA ILE A 124 30.82 -81.88 -24.80
C ILE A 124 31.75 -83.08 -24.50
N THR A 125 31.62 -83.64 -23.32
CA THR A 125 32.24 -84.90 -22.92
C THR A 125 31.18 -85.97 -22.74
N TYR A 126 31.27 -87.06 -23.49
CA TYR A 126 30.44 -88.25 -23.29
C TYR A 126 31.21 -89.28 -22.48
N THR A 127 30.65 -89.68 -21.34
CA THR A 127 31.18 -90.74 -20.47
C THR A 127 30.22 -91.92 -20.49
N LYS A 128 30.63 -92.99 -21.17
CA LYS A 128 29.88 -94.24 -21.26
C LYS A 128 29.77 -94.92 -19.88
N LEU A 129 28.57 -95.33 -19.51
CA LEU A 129 28.29 -96.07 -18.28
C LEU A 129 28.49 -97.58 -18.52
N SER A 130 29.03 -98.30 -17.53
CA SER A 130 29.35 -99.74 -17.66
C SER A 130 28.37 -100.59 -16.85
N GLY A 131 27.70 -101.56 -17.49
CA GLY A 131 26.91 -102.60 -16.80
C GLY A 131 25.45 -102.68 -17.25
N SER A 132 25.14 -103.74 -18.02
CA SER A 132 23.79 -104.25 -18.38
C SER A 132 22.66 -103.25 -18.68
N GLY A 133 22.96 -102.20 -19.43
CA GLY A 133 21.98 -101.40 -20.19
C GLY A 133 22.14 -101.63 -21.70
N PRO A 134 21.30 -101.02 -22.54
CA PRO A 134 21.39 -101.06 -24.00
C PRO A 134 22.73 -100.51 -24.55
N VAL A 135 22.93 -100.64 -25.86
CA VAL A 135 24.25 -100.61 -26.52
C VAL A 135 25.03 -99.30 -26.26
N TYR A 136 24.35 -98.16 -26.11
CA TYR A 136 24.97 -96.85 -25.90
C TYR A 136 24.25 -96.05 -24.80
N SER A 137 24.74 -96.16 -23.55
CA SER A 137 24.28 -95.38 -22.41
C SER A 137 25.43 -94.64 -21.73
N GLY A 138 25.21 -93.38 -21.35
CA GLY A 138 26.26 -92.55 -20.76
C GLY A 138 25.78 -91.19 -20.27
N GLN A 139 26.64 -90.53 -19.51
CA GLN A 139 26.45 -89.14 -19.10
C GLN A 139 27.11 -88.21 -20.14
N LEU A 140 26.40 -87.18 -20.55
CA LEU A 140 26.96 -86.05 -21.28
C LEU A 140 27.22 -84.91 -20.30
N SER A 141 28.44 -84.37 -20.31
CA SER A 141 28.83 -83.19 -19.55
C SER A 141 29.24 -82.08 -20.50
N PHE A 142 28.88 -80.84 -20.17
CA PHE A 142 29.01 -79.69 -21.05
C PHE A 142 29.93 -78.64 -20.42
N SER A 143 30.68 -77.92 -21.26
CA SER A 143 31.51 -76.78 -20.84
C SER A 143 30.71 -75.47 -20.81
N SER A 144 31.36 -74.37 -20.41
CA SER A 144 30.75 -73.03 -20.36
C SER A 144 30.24 -72.49 -21.70
N ALA A 145 30.56 -73.16 -22.83
CA ALA A 145 30.00 -72.80 -24.13
C ALA A 145 28.49 -73.07 -24.23
N PHE A 146 27.95 -74.00 -23.42
CA PHE A 146 26.52 -74.25 -23.27
C PHE A 146 25.91 -73.47 -22.10
N ASN A 147 26.50 -72.31 -21.79
CA ASN A 147 25.88 -71.31 -20.92
C ASN A 147 24.87 -70.47 -21.72
N ASN A 148 23.84 -69.96 -21.06
CA ASN A 148 22.85 -69.04 -21.63
C ASN A 148 22.09 -69.65 -22.84
N ILE A 149 21.60 -70.88 -22.66
CA ILE A 149 20.71 -71.55 -23.61
C ILE A 149 19.39 -71.87 -22.90
N ASP A 150 18.28 -71.89 -23.64
CA ASP A 150 16.97 -72.34 -23.15
C ASP A 150 16.61 -73.72 -23.71
N GLU A 151 17.25 -74.15 -24.80
CA GLU A 151 16.90 -75.36 -25.55
C GLU A 151 18.13 -76.14 -26.02
N ILE A 152 18.05 -77.47 -25.92
CA ILE A 152 19.03 -78.41 -26.48
C ILE A 152 18.35 -79.23 -27.57
N ARG A 153 18.96 -79.28 -28.76
CA ARG A 153 18.52 -80.15 -29.86
C ARG A 153 19.49 -81.29 -30.11
N LEU A 154 18.92 -82.48 -30.29
CA LEU A 154 19.60 -83.71 -30.69
C LEU A 154 19.11 -84.09 -32.10
N THR A 155 20.01 -83.97 -33.08
CA THR A 155 19.75 -84.34 -34.47
C THR A 155 20.41 -85.69 -34.78
N SER A 156 19.59 -86.62 -35.29
CA SER A 156 19.85 -88.00 -35.76
C SER A 156 21.13 -88.71 -35.26
N GLY A 157 21.04 -89.90 -34.67
CA GLY A 157 20.38 -91.00 -35.37
C GLY A 157 19.60 -92.04 -34.58
N PHE A 158 18.97 -91.74 -33.44
CA PHE A 158 18.13 -92.72 -32.76
C PHE A 158 16.86 -93.08 -33.57
N SER A 159 16.76 -94.30 -34.08
CA SER A 159 15.63 -94.72 -34.94
C SER A 159 14.47 -95.40 -34.20
N THR A 160 14.62 -95.71 -32.91
CA THR A 160 13.64 -96.60 -32.23
C THR A 160 13.31 -96.25 -30.78
N GLN A 161 14.21 -95.67 -29.97
CA GLN A 161 13.93 -95.31 -28.58
C GLN A 161 15.01 -94.35 -28.03
N LEU A 162 14.63 -93.39 -27.19
CA LEU A 162 15.57 -92.51 -26.47
C LEU A 162 15.09 -92.32 -25.03
N SER A 163 16.01 -92.37 -24.07
CA SER A 163 15.74 -92.06 -22.67
C SER A 163 16.65 -90.92 -22.20
N ILE A 164 16.08 -89.98 -21.47
CA ILE A 164 16.79 -88.84 -20.87
C ILE A 164 16.50 -88.80 -19.36
N ASP A 165 17.55 -88.56 -18.58
CA ASP A 165 17.44 -88.45 -17.13
C ASP A 165 18.52 -87.52 -16.54
N ASN A 166 18.37 -87.13 -15.28
CA ASN A 166 19.33 -86.35 -14.50
C ASN A 166 19.81 -85.08 -15.23
N ILE A 167 18.88 -84.26 -15.71
CA ILE A 167 19.23 -82.98 -16.32
C ILE A 167 19.73 -82.05 -15.21
N ASP A 168 21.03 -81.79 -15.21
CA ASP A 168 21.72 -80.96 -14.24
C ASP A 168 22.06 -79.61 -14.86
N ILE A 169 21.53 -78.54 -14.26
CA ILE A 169 21.73 -77.17 -14.71
C ILE A 169 22.14 -76.24 -13.57
N SER A 170 22.88 -75.19 -13.91
CA SER A 170 23.16 -74.05 -13.04
C SER A 170 22.35 -72.84 -13.53
N PRO A 171 21.70 -72.07 -12.62
CA PRO A 171 21.09 -70.80 -13.00
C PRO A 171 22.18 -69.80 -13.38
N VAL A 172 21.89 -68.94 -14.36
CA VAL A 172 22.77 -67.83 -14.77
C VAL A 172 22.39 -66.62 -13.91
N PRO A 173 23.29 -66.04 -13.10
CA PRO A 173 22.94 -64.92 -12.24
C PRO A 173 22.75 -63.62 -13.04
N SER A 174 21.81 -62.80 -12.60
CA SER A 174 21.67 -61.41 -13.03
C SER A 174 22.88 -60.61 -12.53
N LEU A 175 23.47 -59.80 -13.41
CA LEU A 175 24.59 -58.91 -13.08
C LEU A 175 24.29 -57.50 -13.60
N ILE A 176 24.63 -56.50 -12.80
CA ILE A 176 24.71 -55.11 -13.22
C ILE A 176 26.02 -54.94 -14.01
N THR A 177 26.02 -54.05 -14.99
CA THR A 177 27.20 -53.75 -15.81
C THR A 177 27.57 -52.27 -15.73
N SER A 178 26.57 -51.40 -15.59
CA SER A 178 26.73 -49.96 -15.44
C SER A 178 25.42 -49.33 -14.99
N ALA A 179 25.48 -48.10 -14.52
CA ALA A 179 24.31 -47.26 -14.34
C ALA A 179 24.57 -45.82 -14.80
N THR A 180 23.50 -45.12 -15.17
CA THR A 180 23.52 -43.69 -15.44
C THR A 180 22.53 -42.98 -14.55
N TYR A 181 22.97 -41.93 -13.87
CA TYR A 181 22.13 -41.09 -13.03
C TYR A 181 21.99 -39.70 -13.67
N ASP A 182 20.75 -39.32 -13.97
CA ASP A 182 20.43 -37.94 -14.35
C ASP A 182 19.90 -37.22 -13.11
N ALA A 183 20.70 -36.29 -12.58
CA ALA A 183 20.38 -35.56 -11.37
C ALA A 183 19.23 -34.56 -11.55
N SER A 184 18.95 -34.10 -12.78
CA SER A 184 17.83 -33.21 -13.06
C SER A 184 16.51 -33.98 -13.19
N ALA A 185 16.55 -35.18 -13.77
CA ALA A 185 15.38 -36.05 -13.91
C ALA A 185 15.12 -36.93 -12.67
N ASN A 186 16.05 -36.95 -11.70
CA ASN A 186 16.02 -37.81 -10.52
C ASN A 186 15.80 -39.30 -10.88
N ALA A 187 16.43 -39.73 -11.98
CA ALA A 187 16.23 -41.05 -12.57
C ALA A 187 17.56 -41.82 -12.62
N LEU A 188 17.57 -43.00 -12.02
CA LEU A 188 18.70 -43.93 -12.06
C LEU A 188 18.37 -45.06 -13.04
N VAL A 189 19.07 -45.08 -14.17
CA VAL A 189 18.95 -46.13 -15.18
C VAL A 189 20.04 -47.15 -14.95
N VAL A 190 19.66 -48.39 -14.66
CA VAL A 190 20.59 -49.49 -14.37
C VAL A 190 20.59 -50.46 -15.55
N THR A 191 21.78 -50.76 -16.06
CA THR A 191 21.97 -51.68 -17.19
C THR A 191 22.61 -52.97 -16.69
N GLY A 192 22.06 -54.10 -17.08
CA GLY A 192 22.49 -55.41 -16.63
C GLY A 192 22.36 -56.48 -17.71
N VAL A 193 22.71 -57.70 -17.34
CA VAL A 193 22.57 -58.89 -18.17
C VAL A 193 21.88 -60.01 -17.40
N ASN A 194 21.21 -60.90 -18.12
CA ASN A 194 20.50 -62.07 -17.59
C ASN A 194 19.36 -61.71 -16.60
N MET A 195 18.76 -60.53 -16.74
CA MET A 195 17.55 -60.17 -15.99
C MET A 195 16.32 -60.75 -16.68
N VAL A 196 15.31 -61.18 -15.91
CA VAL A 196 14.14 -61.90 -16.43
C VAL A 196 12.98 -60.93 -16.66
N ASP A 197 12.52 -60.70 -17.89
CA ASP A 197 11.49 -59.70 -18.21
C ASP A 197 10.04 -60.25 -18.22
N THR A 198 9.62 -60.87 -17.11
CA THR A 198 8.25 -61.42 -16.98
C THR A 198 7.35 -60.51 -16.15
N ALA A 199 6.09 -60.33 -16.55
CA ALA A 199 5.18 -59.43 -15.84
C ALA A 199 4.74 -59.94 -14.45
N GLY A 200 4.78 -59.06 -13.43
CA GLY A 200 4.09 -59.20 -12.14
C GLY A 200 5.00 -59.13 -10.91
N ALA A 201 4.40 -58.83 -9.74
CA ALA A 201 5.07 -58.46 -8.49
C ALA A 201 6.12 -59.44 -7.90
N ALA A 202 6.22 -60.67 -8.43
CA ALA A 202 7.26 -61.62 -8.05
C ALA A 202 8.59 -61.41 -8.82
N ASN A 203 8.59 -60.51 -9.82
CA ASN A 203 9.70 -60.15 -10.68
C ASN A 203 10.15 -58.69 -10.50
N ASP A 204 9.56 -57.95 -9.57
CA ASP A 204 9.93 -56.55 -9.33
C ASP A 204 11.34 -56.46 -8.74
N ILE A 205 12.17 -55.59 -9.31
CA ILE A 205 13.49 -55.27 -8.77
C ILE A 205 13.33 -54.71 -7.36
N ASP A 206 13.94 -55.37 -6.37
CA ASP A 206 13.98 -54.91 -4.99
C ASP A 206 15.02 -53.79 -4.85
N VAL A 207 14.55 -52.56 -5.06
CA VAL A 207 15.36 -51.35 -5.01
C VAL A 207 16.00 -51.16 -3.63
N SER A 208 15.41 -51.70 -2.56
CA SER A 208 15.98 -51.66 -1.21
C SER A 208 17.28 -52.47 -1.05
N LYS A 209 17.67 -53.23 -2.08
CA LYS A 209 18.94 -53.96 -2.16
C LYS A 209 20.02 -53.23 -2.96
N LEU A 210 19.72 -52.07 -3.53
CA LEU A 210 20.66 -51.27 -4.30
C LEU A 210 21.34 -50.23 -3.40
N THR A 211 22.66 -50.24 -3.38
CA THR A 211 23.49 -49.32 -2.59
C THR A 211 24.42 -48.53 -3.52
N LEU A 212 24.34 -47.21 -3.44
CA LEU A 212 25.25 -46.29 -4.15
C LEU A 212 26.44 -45.94 -3.26
N THR A 213 27.60 -45.72 -3.88
CA THR A 213 28.84 -45.24 -3.25
C THR A 213 29.34 -44.00 -3.99
N GLY A 214 29.84 -43.00 -3.27
CA GLY A 214 30.34 -41.77 -3.89
C GLY A 214 31.22 -40.92 -2.99
N GLN A 215 30.87 -39.64 -2.82
CA GLN A 215 31.65 -38.62 -2.09
C GLN A 215 32.23 -39.14 -0.77
N SER A 216 33.55 -39.00 -0.61
CA SER A 216 34.33 -39.45 0.55
C SER A 216 34.20 -40.96 0.86
N GLY A 217 33.81 -41.78 -0.12
CA GLY A 217 33.54 -43.20 0.05
C GLY A 217 32.28 -43.50 0.86
N ALA A 218 31.40 -42.52 1.06
CA ALA A 218 30.12 -42.73 1.73
C ALA A 218 29.22 -43.67 0.91
N THR A 219 28.28 -44.33 1.58
CA THR A 219 27.32 -45.24 0.93
C THR A 219 25.89 -44.92 1.34
N TYR A 220 24.94 -45.14 0.41
CA TYR A 220 23.51 -44.96 0.65
C TYR A 220 22.72 -46.07 -0.03
N THR A 221 21.89 -46.78 0.74
CA THR A 221 20.97 -47.80 0.22
C THR A 221 19.63 -47.16 -0.11
N LEU A 222 19.15 -47.41 -1.32
CA LEU A 222 17.91 -46.82 -1.84
C LEU A 222 16.69 -47.29 -1.05
N THR A 223 15.68 -46.45 -1.00
CA THR A 223 14.38 -46.70 -0.36
C THR A 223 13.20 -46.50 -1.31
N SER A 224 13.48 -46.16 -2.57
CA SER A 224 12.50 -45.98 -3.62
C SER A 224 11.69 -47.25 -3.86
N PRO A 225 10.46 -47.13 -4.36
CA PRO A 225 9.62 -48.29 -4.67
C PRO A 225 10.31 -49.26 -5.62
N ASN A 226 9.97 -50.54 -5.47
CA ASN A 226 10.42 -51.57 -6.38
C ASN A 226 9.94 -51.27 -7.81
N VAL A 227 10.73 -51.71 -8.79
CA VAL A 227 10.52 -51.40 -10.21
C VAL A 227 10.16 -52.67 -10.96
N GLU A 228 9.04 -52.63 -11.69
CA GLU A 228 8.68 -53.69 -12.62
C GLU A 228 9.71 -53.74 -13.77
N LEU A 229 10.30 -54.91 -13.97
CA LEU A 229 11.30 -55.12 -15.01
C LEU A 229 10.60 -55.35 -16.36
N THR A 230 10.76 -54.39 -17.27
CA THR A 230 10.16 -54.44 -18.62
C THR A 230 11.16 -54.77 -19.73
N SER A 231 12.42 -55.02 -19.37
CA SER A 231 13.51 -55.35 -20.28
C SER A 231 14.56 -56.23 -19.61
N ALA A 232 15.03 -57.26 -20.31
CA ALA A 232 16.07 -58.16 -19.84
C ALA A 232 17.46 -57.52 -19.67
N THR A 233 17.63 -56.26 -20.10
CA THR A 233 18.92 -55.55 -20.08
C THR A 233 18.91 -54.21 -19.35
N GLN A 234 17.74 -53.68 -18.96
CA GLN A 234 17.68 -52.37 -18.32
C GLN A 234 16.42 -52.17 -17.47
N PHE A 235 16.55 -51.41 -16.38
CA PHE A 235 15.41 -50.84 -15.64
C PHE A 235 15.72 -49.40 -15.19
N THR A 236 14.67 -48.63 -14.89
CA THR A 236 14.79 -47.25 -14.41
C THR A 236 14.14 -47.11 -13.05
N VAL A 237 14.91 -46.62 -12.07
CA VAL A 237 14.41 -46.26 -10.75
C VAL A 237 14.11 -44.76 -10.74
N ALA A 238 12.84 -44.42 -10.57
CA ALA A 238 12.42 -43.06 -10.23
C ALA A 238 12.64 -42.85 -8.73
N LEU A 239 13.56 -41.94 -8.37
CA LEU A 239 13.94 -41.76 -6.97
C LEU A 239 12.84 -41.05 -6.18
N ASN A 240 12.51 -41.56 -4.99
CA ASN A 240 11.64 -40.89 -4.04
C ASN A 240 12.37 -39.68 -3.40
N ALA A 241 11.64 -38.80 -2.71
CA ALA A 241 12.22 -37.58 -2.12
C ALA A 241 13.34 -37.83 -1.10
N ILE A 242 13.28 -38.94 -0.35
CA ILE A 242 14.32 -39.30 0.64
C ILE A 242 15.62 -39.69 -0.08
N ASP A 243 15.51 -40.49 -1.13
CA ASP A 243 16.64 -40.92 -1.93
C ASP A 243 17.26 -39.73 -2.67
N GLN A 244 16.45 -38.86 -3.27
CA GLN A 244 16.92 -37.64 -3.94
C GLN A 244 17.84 -36.81 -3.03
N ILE A 245 17.40 -36.53 -1.80
CA ILE A 245 18.16 -35.71 -0.83
C ILE A 245 19.50 -36.37 -0.45
N ASN A 246 19.50 -37.67 -0.17
CA ASN A 246 20.72 -38.35 0.27
C ASN A 246 21.70 -38.66 -0.88
N ILE A 247 21.22 -38.73 -2.12
CA ILE A 247 22.05 -39.03 -3.29
C ILE A 247 22.67 -37.78 -3.89
N ALA A 248 22.00 -36.62 -3.82
CA ALA A 248 22.51 -35.37 -4.41
C ALA A 248 23.92 -35.00 -3.91
N GLY A 249 24.20 -35.17 -2.61
CA GLY A 249 25.54 -34.92 -2.04
C GLY A 249 26.51 -36.08 -2.18
N LEU A 250 25.99 -37.29 -2.41
CA LEU A 250 26.79 -38.49 -2.64
C LEU A 250 27.35 -38.52 -4.08
N LEU A 251 26.49 -38.21 -5.06
CA LEU A 251 26.76 -38.17 -6.50
C LEU A 251 26.83 -36.70 -6.99
N ASN A 252 27.72 -35.93 -6.36
CA ASN A 252 27.81 -34.47 -6.41
C ASN A 252 28.58 -33.82 -7.59
N ASN A 253 28.89 -34.57 -8.64
CA ASN A 253 29.69 -34.09 -9.78
C ASN A 253 29.32 -34.85 -11.06
N ASN A 254 29.44 -34.19 -12.21
CA ASN A 254 29.20 -34.85 -13.50
C ASN A 254 30.36 -35.80 -13.85
N GLY A 255 30.04 -36.94 -14.45
CA GLY A 255 30.99 -37.99 -14.81
C GLY A 255 30.98 -39.14 -13.81
N THR A 256 32.12 -39.79 -13.61
CA THR A 256 32.25 -41.01 -12.80
C THR A 256 32.96 -40.80 -11.46
N LEU A 257 33.36 -39.56 -11.16
CA LEU A 257 34.12 -39.20 -9.96
C LEU A 257 33.44 -38.08 -9.17
N SER A 258 33.45 -38.20 -7.85
CA SER A 258 33.03 -37.16 -6.90
C SER A 258 33.92 -35.93 -6.92
N VAL A 259 33.46 -34.86 -6.27
CA VAL A 259 34.26 -33.65 -6.05
C VAL A 259 35.57 -33.95 -5.31
N SER A 260 35.56 -34.90 -4.37
CA SER A 260 36.77 -35.38 -3.67
C SER A 260 37.64 -36.35 -4.49
N GLY A 261 37.18 -36.78 -5.67
CA GLY A 261 37.89 -37.71 -6.55
C GLY A 261 37.59 -39.19 -6.34
N ASP A 262 36.54 -39.52 -5.56
CA ASP A 262 36.11 -40.91 -5.31
C ASP A 262 35.23 -41.43 -6.47
N THR A 263 35.33 -42.71 -6.81
CA THR A 263 34.55 -43.30 -7.91
C THR A 263 33.10 -43.58 -7.52
N TYR A 264 32.16 -43.23 -8.39
CA TYR A 264 30.75 -43.55 -8.22
C TYR A 264 30.47 -45.00 -8.63
N ASN A 265 29.84 -45.75 -7.73
CA ASN A 265 29.56 -47.18 -7.94
C ASN A 265 28.19 -47.58 -7.40
N ILE A 266 27.55 -48.55 -8.05
CA ILE A 266 26.35 -49.23 -7.56
C ILE A 266 26.67 -50.67 -7.14
N ALA A 267 26.09 -51.11 -6.03
CA ALA A 267 26.15 -52.48 -5.55
C ALA A 267 24.74 -53.00 -5.32
N ALA A 268 24.51 -54.27 -5.62
CA ALA A 268 23.25 -54.95 -5.44
C ALA A 268 23.42 -56.16 -4.51
N ALA A 269 22.75 -56.11 -3.36
CA ALA A 269 22.76 -57.21 -2.40
C ALA A 269 22.00 -58.44 -2.93
N ILE A 270 22.20 -59.60 -2.29
CA ILE A 270 21.51 -60.84 -2.68
C ILE A 270 19.98 -60.65 -2.74
N GLY A 271 19.36 -61.11 -3.83
CA GLY A 271 17.91 -61.04 -4.03
C GLY A 271 17.39 -59.69 -4.53
N TRP A 272 18.25 -58.84 -5.11
CA TRP A 272 17.82 -57.58 -5.74
C TRP A 272 16.96 -57.81 -7.00
N ASP A 273 17.17 -58.90 -7.73
CA ASP A 273 16.26 -59.41 -8.75
C ASP A 273 15.63 -60.72 -8.24
N PRO A 274 14.40 -60.70 -7.71
CA PRO A 274 13.80 -61.85 -7.06
C PRO A 274 13.54 -63.05 -7.99
N ALA A 275 13.51 -62.86 -9.30
CA ALA A 275 13.29 -63.94 -10.26
C ALA A 275 14.52 -64.86 -10.42
N VAL A 276 15.70 -64.39 -10.02
CA VAL A 276 16.95 -65.16 -10.10
C VAL A 276 17.54 -65.39 -8.72
N SER A 277 17.62 -66.66 -8.30
CA SER A 277 18.18 -67.00 -6.99
C SER A 277 19.70 -66.76 -6.92
N GLY A 278 20.17 -66.07 -5.88
CA GLY A 278 21.61 -65.96 -5.57
C GLY A 278 22.38 -64.90 -6.36
N ASN A 279 21.69 -63.93 -6.95
CA ASN A 279 22.21 -62.92 -7.88
C ASN A 279 22.91 -61.69 -7.24
N SER A 280 23.68 -61.82 -6.17
CA SER A 280 24.38 -60.64 -5.61
C SER A 280 25.45 -60.07 -6.55
N ASP A 281 25.57 -58.75 -6.63
CA ASP A 281 26.56 -58.03 -7.43
C ASP A 281 27.14 -56.85 -6.65
N LEU A 282 28.28 -57.05 -5.97
CA LEU A 282 28.72 -56.14 -4.90
C LEU A 282 29.72 -55.06 -5.33
N THR A 283 30.39 -55.18 -6.50
CA THR A 283 31.49 -54.27 -6.88
C THR A 283 31.73 -54.25 -8.39
N GLY A 284 32.17 -53.10 -8.93
CA GLY A 284 32.66 -52.98 -10.30
C GLY A 284 31.63 -52.44 -11.30
N ASN A 285 30.61 -51.75 -10.79
CA ASN A 285 29.49 -51.23 -11.57
C ASN A 285 29.52 -49.70 -11.52
N ASP A 286 30.23 -49.11 -12.47
CA ASP A 286 30.40 -47.66 -12.53
C ASP A 286 29.06 -46.94 -12.74
N VAL A 287 28.88 -45.82 -12.03
CA VAL A 287 27.75 -44.91 -12.21
C VAL A 287 28.25 -43.66 -12.93
N THR A 288 27.66 -43.34 -14.08
CA THR A 288 27.90 -42.06 -14.77
C THR A 288 26.81 -41.07 -14.40
N VAL A 289 27.20 -39.95 -13.80
CA VAL A 289 26.31 -38.87 -13.35
C VAL A 289 26.26 -37.76 -14.38
N SER A 290 25.09 -37.19 -14.61
CA SER A 290 24.86 -36.07 -15.52
C SER A 290 23.86 -35.06 -14.94
N ASN A 291 23.90 -33.83 -15.46
CA ASN A 291 22.98 -32.75 -15.13
C ASN A 291 22.91 -32.38 -13.63
N VAL A 292 24.04 -32.45 -12.90
CA VAL A 292 24.11 -31.97 -11.51
C VAL A 292 23.73 -30.48 -11.45
N GLN A 293 22.77 -30.15 -10.60
CA GLN A 293 22.21 -28.81 -10.44
C GLN A 293 22.86 -28.08 -9.25
N THR A 294 23.01 -26.76 -9.36
CA THR A 294 23.54 -25.94 -8.28
C THR A 294 22.47 -25.48 -7.30
N PRO A 295 22.74 -25.45 -5.98
CA PRO A 295 21.78 -24.96 -5.00
C PRO A 295 21.55 -23.48 -5.22
N THR A 296 20.31 -23.06 -5.08
CA THR A 296 19.91 -21.64 -5.13
C THR A 296 18.94 -21.35 -4.00
N ILE A 297 18.93 -20.11 -3.54
CA ILE A 297 17.97 -19.57 -2.60
C ILE A 297 16.83 -18.97 -3.42
N ALA A 298 15.60 -19.26 -3.03
CA ALA A 298 14.40 -18.71 -3.66
C ALA A 298 13.79 -17.61 -2.78
N SER A 299 13.79 -17.82 -1.46
CA SER A 299 13.28 -16.85 -0.49
C SER A 299 13.79 -17.17 0.91
N ALA A 300 13.72 -16.19 1.80
CA ALA A 300 14.00 -16.38 3.21
C ALA A 300 12.92 -15.72 4.07
N VAL A 301 12.67 -16.29 5.25
CA VAL A 301 11.78 -15.73 6.27
C VAL A 301 12.57 -15.61 7.55
N TYR A 302 12.63 -14.41 8.12
CA TYR A 302 13.33 -14.13 9.36
C TYR A 302 12.36 -13.72 10.46
N ASN A 303 12.42 -14.39 11.60
CA ASN A 303 11.69 -14.03 12.82
C ASN A 303 12.62 -13.32 13.79
N VAL A 304 12.42 -12.01 13.97
CA VAL A 304 13.25 -11.11 14.78
C VAL A 304 13.21 -11.50 16.26
N SER A 305 12.04 -11.96 16.74
CA SER A 305 11.82 -12.32 18.15
C SER A 305 12.53 -13.61 18.54
N THR A 306 12.54 -14.62 17.68
CA THR A 306 13.20 -15.92 17.96
C THR A 306 14.63 -15.99 17.43
N GLY A 307 15.00 -15.13 16.47
CA GLY A 307 16.26 -15.22 15.74
C GLY A 307 16.26 -16.37 14.72
N THR A 308 15.10 -16.83 14.27
CA THR A 308 14.98 -17.97 13.36
C THR A 308 14.93 -17.50 11.91
N LEU A 309 15.89 -17.94 11.10
CA LEU A 309 15.94 -17.77 9.66
C LEU A 309 15.52 -19.09 8.99
N THR A 310 14.41 -19.10 8.28
CA THR A 310 14.01 -20.23 7.42
C THR A 310 14.27 -19.84 5.98
N VAL A 311 15.09 -20.62 5.28
CA VAL A 311 15.47 -20.36 3.90
C VAL A 311 14.85 -21.44 3.03
N THR A 312 14.12 -21.01 2.00
CA THR A 312 13.58 -21.88 0.95
C THR A 312 14.50 -21.77 -0.25
N GLY A 313 14.88 -22.90 -0.81
CA GLY A 313 15.78 -22.98 -1.96
C GLY A 313 15.39 -24.12 -2.89
N SER A 314 16.16 -24.26 -3.97
CA SER A 314 16.08 -25.40 -4.86
C SER A 314 17.42 -26.12 -4.92
N HIS A 315 17.37 -27.43 -5.14
CA HIS A 315 18.56 -28.29 -5.28
C HIS A 315 19.50 -28.24 -4.06
N LEU A 316 18.94 -28.13 -2.84
CA LEU A 316 19.74 -28.11 -1.62
C LEU A 316 20.40 -29.47 -1.39
N VAL A 317 21.71 -29.45 -1.15
CA VAL A 317 22.52 -30.68 -1.11
C VAL A 317 22.86 -31.07 0.32
N LYS A 318 22.50 -32.30 0.68
CA LYS A 318 22.84 -32.92 1.96
C LYS A 318 24.13 -33.73 1.86
N ALA A 319 25.12 -33.45 2.70
CA ALA A 319 26.35 -34.19 2.84
C ALA A 319 26.18 -35.46 3.70
N SER A 320 27.15 -36.37 3.59
CA SER A 320 27.22 -37.57 4.43
C SER A 320 28.10 -37.35 5.67
N GLY A 321 27.52 -37.47 6.87
CA GLY A 321 28.22 -37.34 8.16
C GLY A 321 27.74 -36.13 8.97
N ALA A 322 28.29 -35.91 10.18
CA ALA A 322 27.92 -34.77 11.06
C ALA A 322 28.54 -33.42 10.63
N ALA A 323 28.72 -33.24 9.32
CA ALA A 323 29.31 -32.05 8.74
C ALA A 323 28.18 -31.16 8.23
N ASN A 324 27.79 -30.22 9.07
CA ASN A 324 26.71 -29.27 8.83
C ASN A 324 26.66 -28.74 7.38
N ASP A 325 25.64 -29.16 6.64
CA ASP A 325 25.46 -28.94 5.20
C ASP A 325 25.43 -27.46 4.76
N ILE A 326 24.97 -26.58 5.65
CA ILE A 326 24.90 -25.13 5.41
C ILE A 326 25.93 -24.41 6.27
N ASN A 327 26.85 -23.68 5.64
CA ASN A 327 27.80 -22.83 6.31
C ASN A 327 27.20 -21.46 6.62
N ALA A 328 26.75 -21.26 7.87
CA ALA A 328 26.10 -20.03 8.29
C ALA A 328 27.00 -18.80 8.09
N SER A 329 28.32 -18.93 8.29
CA SER A 329 29.28 -17.82 8.12
C SER A 329 29.45 -17.31 6.68
N ARG A 330 28.84 -18.00 5.70
CA ARG A 330 28.80 -17.57 4.30
C ARG A 330 27.50 -16.81 3.96
N LEU A 331 26.60 -16.60 4.92
CA LEU A 331 25.35 -15.88 4.72
C LEU A 331 25.47 -14.42 5.18
N THR A 332 25.07 -13.50 4.31
CA THR A 332 25.11 -12.05 4.51
C THR A 332 23.71 -11.46 4.35
N PHE A 333 23.23 -10.79 5.39
CA PHE A 333 22.01 -10.02 5.36
C PHE A 333 22.30 -8.62 4.82
N THR A 334 21.37 -8.09 4.04
CA THR A 334 21.32 -6.68 3.63
C THR A 334 20.00 -6.10 4.12
N GLY A 335 20.07 -4.92 4.75
CA GLY A 335 18.89 -4.21 5.24
C GLY A 335 19.01 -2.70 5.12
N GLU A 336 18.52 -1.97 6.12
CA GLU A 336 18.36 -0.51 6.08
C GLU A 336 19.62 0.23 5.62
N GLY A 337 19.43 1.23 4.74
CA GLY A 337 20.50 2.03 4.13
C GLY A 337 21.45 1.23 3.23
N GLY A 338 21.08 -0.01 2.86
CA GLY A 338 21.96 -0.97 2.19
C GLY A 338 23.03 -1.56 3.12
N SER A 339 22.89 -1.43 4.44
CA SER A 339 23.84 -1.97 5.41
C SER A 339 23.86 -3.49 5.37
N THR A 340 25.07 -4.07 5.41
CA THR A 340 25.26 -5.53 5.32
C THR A 340 25.84 -6.11 6.59
N TYR A 341 25.39 -7.31 6.98
CA TYR A 341 25.97 -8.07 8.09
C TYR A 341 26.12 -9.55 7.72
N THR A 342 27.35 -10.04 7.75
CA THR A 342 27.67 -11.46 7.56
C THR A 342 27.66 -12.17 8.90
N LEU A 343 26.98 -13.32 8.99
CA LEU A 343 26.92 -14.10 10.21
C LEU A 343 28.32 -14.53 10.65
N THR A 344 28.57 -14.50 11.96
CA THR A 344 29.92 -14.69 12.50
C THR A 344 30.05 -15.94 13.35
N ASP A 345 29.17 -16.13 14.33
CA ASP A 345 29.24 -17.18 15.34
C ASP A 345 27.98 -18.08 15.38
N THR A 346 27.00 -17.85 14.48
CA THR A 346 25.89 -18.76 14.26
C THR A 346 26.38 -20.13 13.77
N SER A 347 25.86 -21.20 14.39
CA SER A 347 26.22 -22.57 14.03
C SER A 347 25.66 -22.96 12.67
N ASN A 348 26.48 -23.66 11.89
CA ASN A 348 26.05 -24.35 10.67
C ASN A 348 24.92 -25.35 10.96
N VAL A 349 24.10 -25.69 9.96
CA VAL A 349 22.93 -26.56 10.11
C VAL A 349 22.87 -27.70 9.08
N GLU A 350 22.12 -28.75 9.43
CA GLU A 350 21.86 -29.92 8.60
C GLU A 350 20.60 -29.75 7.74
N ILE A 351 20.66 -30.23 6.51
CA ILE A 351 19.52 -30.27 5.59
C ILE A 351 18.67 -31.50 5.89
N THR A 352 17.39 -31.25 6.19
CA THR A 352 16.37 -32.28 6.38
C THR A 352 15.32 -32.28 5.27
N SER A 353 15.33 -31.26 4.40
CA SER A 353 14.45 -31.09 3.25
C SER A 353 15.25 -30.58 2.05
N GLY A 354 15.06 -31.17 0.87
CA GLY A 354 15.73 -30.73 -0.37
C GLY A 354 15.33 -29.32 -0.85
N THR A 355 14.37 -28.68 -0.17
CA THR A 355 13.82 -27.37 -0.52
C THR A 355 13.90 -26.34 0.60
N ALA A 356 14.28 -26.72 1.82
CA ALA A 356 14.38 -25.75 2.91
C ALA A 356 15.37 -26.15 4.01
N PHE A 357 15.93 -25.14 4.68
CA PHE A 357 16.67 -25.29 5.93
C PHE A 357 16.34 -24.16 6.91
N THR A 358 16.56 -24.40 8.20
CA THR A 358 16.30 -23.42 9.25
C THR A 358 17.54 -23.23 10.11
N ILE A 359 17.91 -21.97 10.33
CA ILE A 359 19.01 -21.54 11.20
C ILE A 359 18.44 -20.75 12.37
N THR A 360 18.91 -21.04 13.58
CA THR A 360 18.69 -20.17 14.74
C THR A 360 19.95 -19.35 14.96
N LEU A 361 19.85 -18.04 14.78
CA LEU A 361 20.97 -17.11 14.93
C LEU A 361 21.49 -17.11 16.36
N SER A 362 22.80 -16.91 16.52
CA SER A 362 23.42 -16.66 17.82
C SER A 362 22.88 -15.37 18.44
N ALA A 363 23.11 -15.17 19.74
CA ALA A 363 22.73 -13.91 20.39
C ALA A 363 23.46 -12.70 19.79
N THR A 364 24.72 -12.87 19.39
CA THR A 364 25.55 -11.82 18.78
C THR A 364 25.02 -11.44 17.41
N ASP A 365 24.84 -12.42 16.52
CA ASP A 365 24.39 -12.21 15.15
C ASP A 365 22.95 -11.67 15.15
N LYS A 366 22.06 -12.23 15.98
CA LYS A 366 20.69 -11.73 16.14
C LYS A 366 20.66 -10.25 16.54
N ALA A 367 21.47 -9.85 17.52
CA ALA A 367 21.49 -8.48 17.99
C ALA A 367 21.93 -7.50 16.89
N ALA A 368 22.91 -7.88 16.07
CA ALA A 368 23.38 -7.06 14.96
C ALA A 368 22.38 -7.02 13.79
N ILE A 369 21.81 -8.17 13.42
CA ILE A 369 20.80 -8.26 12.36
C ILE A 369 19.59 -7.41 12.70
N ASN A 370 19.09 -7.49 13.95
CA ASN A 370 17.91 -6.75 14.39
C ASN A 370 18.07 -5.22 14.35
N GLN A 371 19.30 -4.69 14.14
CA GLN A 371 19.51 -3.26 13.89
C GLN A 371 19.29 -2.86 12.43
N ILE A 372 19.49 -3.77 11.48
CA ILE A 372 19.36 -3.48 10.04
C ILE A 372 18.07 -4.05 9.42
N VAL A 373 17.38 -4.96 10.12
CA VAL A 373 16.04 -5.47 9.73
C VAL A 373 14.96 -4.94 10.69
N ASN A 374 14.62 -3.67 10.50
CA ASN A 374 13.81 -2.85 11.40
C ASN A 374 12.29 -2.82 11.13
N LYS A 375 11.78 -3.53 10.11
CA LYS A 375 10.38 -3.46 9.66
C LYS A 375 9.83 -4.83 9.31
N ASN A 376 8.55 -5.12 9.60
CA ASN A 376 7.93 -6.35 9.13
C ASN A 376 7.68 -6.29 7.62
N GLY A 377 7.82 -7.42 6.93
CA GLY A 377 7.70 -7.51 5.47
C GLY A 377 9.05 -7.59 4.77
N ALA A 378 9.10 -7.22 3.50
CA ALA A 378 10.26 -7.46 2.63
C ALA A 378 11.22 -6.26 2.49
N SER A 379 10.92 -5.14 3.13
CA SER A 379 11.72 -3.91 3.04
C SER A 379 11.78 -3.15 4.36
N SER A 380 12.87 -2.42 4.59
CA SER A 380 13.05 -1.51 5.72
C SER A 380 12.21 -0.25 5.64
N THR A 381 12.24 0.51 6.73
CA THR A 381 11.55 1.80 6.87
C THR A 381 11.97 2.82 5.80
N ASP A 382 13.22 2.80 5.34
CA ASP A 382 13.72 3.64 4.24
C ASP A 382 13.40 3.12 2.82
N GLY A 383 12.69 1.99 2.71
CA GLY A 383 12.35 1.34 1.44
C GLY A 383 13.41 0.38 0.89
N THR A 384 14.54 0.17 1.57
CA THR A 384 15.55 -0.80 1.14
C THR A 384 15.00 -2.23 1.24
N THR A 385 15.09 -3.02 0.16
CA THR A 385 14.64 -4.43 0.18
C THR A 385 15.59 -5.30 0.99
N TYR A 386 15.06 -6.09 1.91
CA TYR A 386 15.85 -7.05 2.67
C TYR A 386 16.31 -8.20 1.78
N ASN A 387 17.59 -8.53 1.82
CA ASN A 387 18.17 -9.56 0.96
C ASN A 387 19.17 -10.45 1.70
N LEU A 388 19.17 -11.74 1.36
CA LEU A 388 20.11 -12.74 1.86
C LEU A 388 21.10 -13.13 0.76
N ALA A 389 22.33 -12.65 0.83
CA ALA A 389 23.39 -13.13 -0.05
C ALA A 389 24.08 -14.36 0.57
N ALA A 390 24.33 -15.38 -0.24
CA ALA A 390 25.11 -16.55 0.12
C ALA A 390 26.40 -16.55 -0.71
N ALA A 391 27.55 -16.45 -0.04
CA ALA A 391 28.86 -16.54 -0.70
C ALA A 391 29.13 -17.96 -1.21
N ASP A 392 30.18 -18.14 -2.02
CA ASP A 392 30.61 -19.47 -2.48
C ASP A 392 30.77 -20.45 -1.30
N ASP A 393 30.67 -21.75 -1.52
CA ASP A 393 30.72 -22.80 -0.50
C ASP A 393 29.67 -22.67 0.65
N TRP A 394 28.56 -21.95 0.45
CA TRP A 394 27.52 -21.79 1.49
C TRP A 394 26.74 -23.09 1.75
N ASN A 395 26.54 -23.88 0.71
CA ASN A 395 26.02 -25.25 0.74
C ASN A 395 27.18 -26.19 0.37
N THR A 396 27.13 -27.45 0.78
CA THR A 396 28.17 -28.46 0.48
C THR A 396 28.74 -28.36 -0.94
N ASN A 397 30.07 -28.45 -1.07
CA ASN A 397 30.76 -28.34 -2.35
C ASN A 397 30.25 -29.34 -3.39
N ILE A 398 29.81 -28.82 -4.53
CA ILE A 398 29.36 -29.58 -5.69
C ILE A 398 30.05 -29.09 -6.96
N ALA A 399 30.28 -30.00 -7.91
CA ALA A 399 30.84 -29.72 -9.24
C ALA A 399 32.15 -28.89 -9.32
N ASN A 400 32.83 -28.59 -8.20
CA ASN A 400 33.94 -27.61 -8.12
C ASN A 400 33.59 -26.24 -8.77
N ALA A 401 32.31 -25.88 -8.79
CA ALA A 401 31.80 -24.66 -9.38
C ALA A 401 31.53 -23.62 -8.28
N ASN A 402 31.58 -22.33 -8.65
CA ASN A 402 31.16 -21.26 -7.75
C ASN A 402 29.63 -21.33 -7.59
N ILE A 403 29.17 -21.57 -6.36
CA ILE A 403 27.75 -21.70 -6.01
C ILE A 403 27.19 -20.45 -5.30
N ALA A 404 27.90 -19.33 -5.35
CA ALA A 404 27.45 -18.09 -4.72
C ALA A 404 26.09 -17.64 -5.28
N ASP A 405 25.21 -17.26 -4.38
CA ASP A 405 23.87 -16.75 -4.66
C ASP A 405 23.71 -15.37 -4.04
N ILE A 406 24.08 -14.34 -4.80
CA ILE A 406 24.38 -13.00 -4.26
C ILE A 406 23.22 -11.99 -4.38
N THR A 407 22.19 -12.26 -5.20
CA THR A 407 21.11 -11.29 -5.49
C THR A 407 19.79 -11.98 -5.76
N GLY A 408 18.67 -11.37 -5.36
CA GLY A 408 17.31 -11.85 -5.65
C GLY A 408 16.70 -12.72 -4.54
N ASN A 409 17.33 -12.75 -3.37
CA ASN A 409 17.00 -13.62 -2.25
C ASN A 409 16.26 -12.83 -1.17
N ALA A 410 15.05 -12.38 -1.49
CA ALA A 410 14.28 -11.52 -0.60
C ALA A 410 14.05 -12.17 0.76
N ILE A 411 14.25 -11.40 1.83
CA ILE A 411 13.94 -11.80 3.19
C ILE A 411 12.59 -11.19 3.58
N THR A 412 11.64 -12.02 4.00
CA THR A 412 10.41 -11.55 4.66
C THR A 412 10.63 -11.57 6.17
N VAL A 413 10.60 -10.39 6.79
CA VAL A 413 10.85 -10.18 8.22
C VAL A 413 9.52 -10.19 8.99
N SER A 414 9.53 -10.77 10.19
CA SER A 414 8.36 -10.85 11.06
C SER A 414 8.70 -10.69 12.54
N ASN A 415 7.72 -10.25 13.32
CA ASN A 415 7.82 -10.08 14.78
C ASN A 415 8.93 -9.10 15.20
N VAL A 416 9.14 -8.03 14.42
CA VAL A 416 9.91 -6.88 14.88
C VAL A 416 9.28 -6.35 16.16
N ALA A 417 10.10 -6.14 17.20
CA ALA A 417 9.61 -5.68 18.49
C ALA A 417 9.19 -4.20 18.39
N VAL A 418 8.00 -3.89 18.89
CA VAL A 418 7.53 -2.51 19.07
C VAL A 418 8.34 -1.85 20.19
N PRO A 419 8.85 -0.63 20.01
CA PRO A 419 9.54 0.09 21.07
C PRO A 419 8.60 0.36 22.24
N THR A 420 9.06 0.11 23.46
CA THR A 420 8.28 0.36 24.69
C THR A 420 9.08 1.13 25.70
N ILE A 421 8.46 2.10 26.35
CA ILE A 421 9.01 2.86 27.45
C ILE A 421 8.83 2.02 28.74
N THR A 422 9.83 2.08 29.62
CA THR A 422 9.82 1.34 30.90
C THR A 422 9.91 2.26 32.10
N SER A 423 10.62 3.39 31.97
CA SER A 423 10.68 4.43 33.00
C SER A 423 11.15 5.75 32.42
N ALA A 424 10.85 6.84 33.11
CA ALA A 424 11.34 8.17 32.78
C ALA A 424 11.85 8.91 34.03
N MET A 425 12.87 9.75 33.86
CA MET A 425 13.36 10.67 34.86
C MET A 425 13.34 12.08 34.30
N TYR A 426 12.83 13.04 35.08
CA TYR A 426 12.77 14.44 34.67
C TYR A 426 13.46 15.33 35.71
N ASP A 427 14.39 16.17 35.24
CA ASP A 427 15.04 17.21 36.05
C ASP A 427 14.40 18.57 35.72
N ALA A 428 13.57 19.07 36.62
CA ALA A 428 12.80 20.30 36.43
C ALA A 428 13.68 21.57 36.35
N SER A 429 14.93 21.51 36.82
CA SER A 429 15.86 22.65 36.79
C SER A 429 16.59 22.77 35.46
N SER A 430 16.96 21.64 34.85
CA SER A 430 17.69 21.59 33.58
C SER A 430 16.80 21.35 32.36
N GLY A 431 15.58 20.80 32.57
CA GLY A 431 14.70 20.35 31.50
C GLY A 431 15.09 19.01 30.90
N ALA A 432 15.99 18.24 31.53
CA ALA A 432 16.42 16.95 31.00
C ALA A 432 15.38 15.86 31.29
N LEU A 433 14.77 15.30 30.25
CA LEU A 433 13.93 14.11 30.29
C LEU A 433 14.75 12.91 29.79
N VAL A 434 15.13 12.03 30.71
CA VAL A 434 15.80 10.76 30.41
C VAL A 434 14.75 9.66 30.34
N VAL A 435 14.62 9.01 29.19
CA VAL A 435 13.65 7.93 28.97
C VAL A 435 14.40 6.62 28.78
N THR A 436 13.97 5.58 29.48
CA THR A 436 14.52 4.22 29.34
C THR A 436 13.46 3.27 28.81
N GLY A 437 13.86 2.34 27.96
CA GLY A 437 12.93 1.38 27.37
C GLY A 437 13.63 0.21 26.69
N THR A 438 12.86 -0.49 25.85
CA THR A 438 13.34 -1.62 25.05
C THR A 438 12.87 -1.47 23.61
N GLY A 439 13.62 -2.07 22.67
CA GLY A 439 13.25 -2.04 21.25
C GLY A 439 13.52 -0.69 20.57
N PHE A 440 14.39 0.15 21.13
CA PHE A 440 14.75 1.42 20.50
C PHE A 440 15.68 1.12 19.31
N LEU A 441 15.17 1.41 18.11
CA LEU A 441 15.88 1.20 16.85
C LEU A 441 16.48 2.53 16.39
N GLN A 442 17.78 2.51 16.12
CA GLN A 442 18.48 3.64 15.55
C GLN A 442 18.20 3.67 14.03
N ALA A 443 17.63 4.76 13.52
CA ALA A 443 17.48 4.96 12.09
C ALA A 443 18.82 5.39 11.47
N SER A 444 19.15 4.89 10.29
CA SER A 444 20.35 5.32 9.58
C SER A 444 20.10 6.65 8.83
N GLY A 445 20.85 7.71 9.12
CA GLY A 445 20.73 8.97 8.38
C GLY A 445 20.97 10.23 9.21
N ALA A 446 20.51 11.38 8.70
CA ALA A 446 20.55 12.68 9.39
C ALA A 446 19.18 13.10 9.96
N ALA A 447 18.17 12.23 9.86
CA ALA A 447 16.86 12.43 10.46
C ALA A 447 16.89 11.91 11.90
N ASN A 448 16.36 12.70 12.83
CA ASN A 448 16.39 12.35 14.25
C ASN A 448 15.46 11.17 14.57
N ASP A 449 15.96 10.22 15.37
CA ASP A 449 15.28 8.97 15.73
C ASP A 449 14.03 9.13 16.63
N ILE A 450 14.03 10.11 17.53
CA ILE A 450 12.95 10.34 18.52
C ILE A 450 12.24 11.65 18.22
N VAL A 451 10.91 11.59 18.08
CA VAL A 451 10.06 12.74 17.80
C VAL A 451 9.55 13.33 19.12
N ALA A 452 10.21 14.38 19.61
CA ALA A 452 9.92 14.97 20.92
C ALA A 452 8.46 15.47 21.07
N PRO A 453 7.82 16.08 20.05
CA PRO A 453 6.42 16.51 20.15
C PRO A 453 5.38 15.39 20.33
N LYS A 454 5.78 14.12 20.28
CA LYS A 454 4.88 12.98 20.53
C LYS A 454 4.79 12.60 22.01
N PHE A 455 5.56 13.24 22.90
CA PHE A 455 5.55 12.94 24.33
C PHE A 455 4.64 13.88 25.12
N THR A 456 3.79 13.32 25.96
CA THR A 456 2.86 14.03 26.84
C THR A 456 3.13 13.68 28.30
N PHE A 457 3.33 14.70 29.13
CA PHE A 457 3.44 14.59 30.56
C PHE A 457 2.04 14.61 31.18
N THR A 458 1.83 13.83 32.24
CA THR A 458 0.66 13.92 33.13
C THR A 458 1.13 14.23 34.54
N GLY A 459 0.45 15.14 35.24
CA GLY A 459 0.80 15.55 36.60
C GLY A 459 -0.36 16.12 37.40
N GLU A 460 -0.18 17.31 37.97
CA GLU A 460 -1.07 17.94 38.95
C GLU A 460 -2.54 17.94 38.52
N GLY A 461 -3.42 17.43 39.37
CA GLY A 461 -4.87 17.35 39.11
C GLY A 461 -5.27 16.45 37.94
N GLY A 462 -4.34 15.69 37.35
CA GLY A 462 -4.55 14.97 36.09
C GLY A 462 -4.32 15.83 34.85
N GLY A 463 -3.79 17.04 35.01
CA GLY A 463 -3.40 17.92 33.90
C GLY A 463 -2.34 17.26 33.03
N THR A 464 -2.41 17.52 31.73
CA THR A 464 -1.48 16.98 30.74
C THR A 464 -0.81 18.07 29.92
N TYR A 465 0.42 17.82 29.46
CA TYR A 465 1.14 18.72 28.58
C TYR A 465 1.96 17.93 27.56
N THR A 466 1.63 18.10 26.28
CA THR A 466 2.40 17.53 25.15
C THR A 466 3.52 18.49 24.79
N LEU A 467 4.74 17.97 24.64
CA LEU A 467 5.87 18.76 24.16
C LEU A 467 5.55 19.35 22.79
N THR A 468 6.03 20.56 22.52
CA THR A 468 5.65 21.31 21.32
C THR A 468 6.85 21.70 20.47
N ASP A 469 7.91 22.21 21.09
CA ASP A 469 9.05 22.82 20.41
C ASP A 469 10.42 22.27 20.90
N SER A 470 10.43 21.28 21.80
CA SER A 470 11.63 20.52 22.13
C SER A 470 12.18 19.80 20.90
N ALA A 471 13.50 19.85 20.72
CA ALA A 471 14.14 19.23 19.56
C ALA A 471 14.05 17.70 19.61
N ASN A 472 13.84 17.10 18.44
CA ASN A 472 13.99 15.67 18.23
C ASN A 472 15.43 15.22 18.55
N VAL A 473 15.61 13.97 18.98
CA VAL A 473 16.91 13.47 19.45
C VAL A 473 17.30 12.14 18.83
N GLU A 474 18.61 11.93 18.68
CA GLU A 474 19.18 10.68 18.18
C GLU A 474 19.26 9.60 19.27
N ILE A 475 19.00 8.35 18.90
CA ILE A 475 19.16 7.17 19.76
C ILE A 475 20.63 6.73 19.69
N ALA A 476 21.41 7.11 20.69
CA ALA A 476 22.78 6.62 20.87
C ALA A 476 22.85 5.25 21.58
N SER A 477 21.74 4.77 22.13
CA SER A 477 21.63 3.53 22.90
C SER A 477 20.27 2.89 22.70
N GLY A 478 20.23 1.61 22.31
CA GLY A 478 18.98 0.85 22.11
C GLY A 478 18.10 0.62 23.35
N THR A 479 18.40 1.29 24.47
CA THR A 479 17.69 1.20 25.74
C THR A 479 17.41 2.56 26.41
N ALA A 480 17.97 3.66 25.91
CA ALA A 480 17.77 4.98 26.53
C ALA A 480 18.05 6.12 25.56
N PHE A 481 17.30 7.22 25.72
CA PHE A 481 17.55 8.50 25.07
C PHE A 481 17.30 9.65 26.05
N THR A 482 17.71 10.87 25.70
CA THR A 482 17.51 12.06 26.54
C THR A 482 17.02 13.21 25.69
N ILE A 483 15.84 13.75 26.03
CA ILE A 483 15.30 14.97 25.46
C ILE A 483 15.66 16.12 26.40
N THR A 484 16.25 17.18 25.87
CA THR A 484 16.40 18.45 26.61
C THR A 484 15.23 19.33 26.23
N LEU A 485 14.34 19.60 27.18
CA LEU A 485 13.15 20.40 26.94
C LEU A 485 13.54 21.83 26.56
N SER A 486 12.79 22.41 25.63
CA SER A 486 12.88 23.84 25.32
C SER A 486 12.52 24.69 26.55
N THR A 487 12.72 26.01 26.47
CA THR A 487 12.31 26.89 27.58
C THR A 487 10.79 26.90 27.76
N ALA A 488 10.02 26.91 26.66
CA ALA A 488 8.55 26.93 26.72
C ALA A 488 7.99 25.60 27.26
N ASP A 489 8.45 24.48 26.70
CA ASP A 489 8.03 23.15 27.12
C ASP A 489 8.39 22.89 28.60
N LYS A 490 9.60 23.26 29.02
CA LYS A 490 10.04 23.13 30.40
C LYS A 490 9.16 23.93 31.36
N ASP A 491 8.83 25.18 31.02
CA ASP A 491 8.02 26.05 31.88
C ASP A 491 6.61 25.49 32.04
N ALA A 492 6.01 24.95 30.97
CA ALA A 492 4.69 24.34 31.02
C ALA A 492 4.69 22.98 31.75
N VAL A 493 5.66 22.10 31.48
CA VAL A 493 5.82 20.84 32.22
C VAL A 493 6.01 21.10 33.71
N ASN A 494 6.79 22.11 34.09
CA ASN A 494 7.02 22.45 35.49
C ASN A 494 5.77 22.93 36.23
N GLN A 495 4.71 23.37 35.53
CA GLN A 495 3.42 23.71 36.17
C GLN A 495 2.63 22.48 36.61
N ILE A 496 2.70 21.38 35.85
CA ILE A 496 2.00 20.14 36.19
C ILE A 496 2.91 19.15 36.95
N VAL A 497 4.22 19.30 36.83
CA VAL A 497 5.22 18.49 37.52
C VAL A 497 5.80 19.29 38.71
N ASN A 498 4.95 19.54 39.70
CA ASN A 498 5.12 20.56 40.73
C ASN A 498 5.90 20.12 41.99
N LYS A 499 6.39 18.88 42.03
CA LYS A 499 6.98 18.26 43.22
C LYS A 499 8.02 17.20 42.89
N ASN A 500 9.10 17.13 43.67
CA ASN A 500 10.09 16.05 43.58
C ASN A 500 9.49 14.68 43.94
N GLY A 501 9.92 13.62 43.26
CA GLY A 501 9.43 12.25 43.45
C GLY A 501 8.52 11.80 42.31
N THR A 502 7.60 10.89 42.59
CA THR A 502 6.77 10.21 41.55
C THR A 502 5.33 10.70 41.53
N SER A 503 4.95 11.68 42.34
CA SER A 503 3.57 12.16 42.40
C SER A 503 3.48 13.64 42.72
N ALA A 504 2.47 14.27 42.15
CA ALA A 504 2.13 15.68 42.31
C ALA A 504 1.53 15.97 43.69
N THR A 505 1.40 17.25 44.03
CA THR A 505 0.78 17.72 45.29
C THR A 505 -0.65 17.20 45.48
N SER A 506 -1.43 17.15 44.40
CA SER A 506 -2.78 16.55 44.35
C SER A 506 -2.82 15.03 44.61
N GLY A 507 -1.69 14.34 44.57
CA GLY A 507 -1.58 12.88 44.71
C GLY A 507 -1.57 12.11 43.37
N THR A 508 -1.73 12.79 42.23
CA THR A 508 -1.62 12.19 40.90
C THR A 508 -0.19 11.70 40.64
N THR A 509 -0.03 10.47 40.15
CA THR A 509 1.29 9.93 39.77
C THR A 509 1.75 10.57 38.46
N TYR A 510 3.00 11.03 38.40
CA TYR A 510 3.55 11.56 37.16
C TYR A 510 3.74 10.45 36.14
N ASN A 511 3.30 10.70 34.91
CA ASN A 511 3.34 9.71 33.84
C ASN A 511 3.74 10.37 32.52
N LEU A 512 4.38 9.59 31.64
CA LEU A 512 4.78 9.99 30.30
C LEU A 512 4.03 9.14 29.27
N THR A 513 3.16 9.72 28.45
CA THR A 513 2.58 8.99 27.32
C THR A 513 3.28 9.37 26.04
N ALA A 514 3.55 8.41 25.17
CA ALA A 514 4.10 8.65 23.85
C ALA A 514 3.01 8.33 22.81
N ALA A 515 2.63 9.32 22.01
CA ALA A 515 1.68 9.17 20.92
C ALA A 515 2.29 8.33 19.77
N GLU A 516 1.44 7.92 18.82
CA GLU A 516 1.88 7.19 17.63
C GLU A 516 3.04 7.90 16.90
N ASP A 517 3.96 7.13 16.32
CA ASP A 517 5.15 7.61 15.60
C ASP A 517 6.19 8.37 16.46
N TRP A 518 6.24 8.14 17.78
CA TRP A 518 7.25 8.78 18.64
C TRP A 518 8.69 8.30 18.40
N ALA A 519 8.86 7.07 17.89
CA ALA A 519 10.14 6.49 17.49
C ALA A 519 10.17 6.32 15.96
N ALA A 520 10.81 7.25 15.26
CA ALA A 520 10.80 7.34 13.80
C ALA A 520 11.47 6.13 13.10
N GLY A 521 12.38 5.43 13.79
CA GLY A 521 13.01 4.19 13.28
C GLY A 521 12.16 2.93 13.41
N ALA A 522 10.97 3.00 14.01
CA ALA A 522 10.09 1.85 14.20
C ALA A 522 9.19 1.57 12.98
N ASP A 523 8.57 0.39 12.97
CA ASP A 523 7.70 -0.05 11.87
C ASP A 523 6.42 0.80 11.79
N SER A 524 6.34 1.68 10.78
CA SER A 524 5.17 2.51 10.45
C SER A 524 3.84 1.77 10.30
N ALA A 525 3.86 0.44 10.11
CA ALA A 525 2.65 -0.37 9.93
C ALA A 525 2.06 -0.88 11.26
N VAL A 526 2.75 -0.66 12.39
CA VAL A 526 2.32 -1.11 13.72
C VAL A 526 2.12 0.12 14.60
N VAL A 527 1.02 0.15 15.34
CA VAL A 527 0.74 1.19 16.34
C VAL A 527 1.81 1.10 17.44
N ILE A 528 2.73 2.07 17.49
CA ILE A 528 3.81 2.19 18.48
C ILE A 528 3.47 3.12 19.66
N ALA A 529 2.26 3.65 19.74
CA ALA A 529 1.82 4.47 20.87
C ALA A 529 2.01 3.75 22.22
N ASP A 530 2.61 4.45 23.19
CA ASP A 530 2.85 3.98 24.55
C ASP A 530 2.09 4.84 25.56
N THR A 531 0.83 4.47 25.79
CA THR A 531 -0.16 5.32 26.48
C THR A 531 -0.26 5.06 27.99
N THR A 532 0.41 4.04 28.56
CA THR A 532 0.24 3.68 29.98
C THR A 532 1.49 3.03 30.59
N GLY A 533 1.77 3.32 31.87
CA GLY A 533 2.77 2.57 32.67
C GLY A 533 4.16 3.19 32.76
N ASN A 534 4.31 4.43 32.28
CA ASN A 534 5.59 5.12 32.12
C ASN A 534 5.81 6.17 33.21
N GLY A 535 5.90 5.71 34.45
CA GLY A 535 6.05 6.60 35.61
C GLY A 535 7.29 7.51 35.49
N ILE A 536 7.10 8.79 35.80
CA ILE A 536 8.18 9.78 35.82
C ILE A 536 8.68 9.96 37.26
N THR A 537 10.00 9.89 37.44
CA THR A 537 10.66 10.34 38.68
C THR A 537 11.23 11.74 38.50
N VAL A 538 10.74 12.68 39.29
CA VAL A 538 11.03 14.11 39.17
C VAL A 538 12.07 14.54 40.19
N SER A 539 13.00 15.40 39.77
CA SER A 539 14.02 16.00 40.63
C SER A 539 14.21 17.50 40.35
N ASN A 540 14.78 18.20 41.33
CA ASN A 540 15.18 19.61 41.22
C ASN A 540 14.06 20.60 40.87
N VAL A 541 12.84 20.39 41.36
CA VAL A 541 11.75 21.39 41.27
C VAL A 541 12.14 22.67 42.02
N VAL A 542 11.97 23.82 41.37
CA VAL A 542 12.37 25.14 41.88
C VAL A 542 11.32 25.67 42.87
N ALA A 543 11.78 26.22 43.99
CA ALA A 543 10.90 26.86 44.98
C ALA A 543 10.25 28.14 44.42
N PRO A 544 8.96 28.41 44.73
CA PRO A 544 8.35 29.70 44.39
C PRO A 544 9.10 30.85 45.06
N ALA A 545 9.37 31.91 44.29
CA ALA A 545 10.06 33.12 44.77
C ALA A 545 9.39 34.37 44.19
N ILE A 546 9.28 35.42 45.00
CA ILE A 546 8.80 36.72 44.55
C ILE A 546 9.96 37.47 43.90
N THR A 547 9.72 38.12 42.76
CA THR A 547 10.73 38.91 42.06
C THR A 547 10.44 40.40 42.15
N SER A 548 9.17 40.80 42.08
CA SER A 548 8.76 42.19 42.20
C SER A 548 7.28 42.32 42.55
N ALA A 549 6.85 43.53 42.91
CA ALA A 549 5.42 43.83 43.02
C ALA A 549 5.11 45.23 42.50
N THR A 550 3.88 45.43 42.02
CA THR A 550 3.34 46.74 41.67
C THR A 550 2.05 46.98 42.43
N TYR A 551 1.85 48.20 42.90
CA TYR A 551 0.66 48.58 43.66
C TYR A 551 -0.01 49.79 43.03
N ASP A 552 -1.28 49.65 42.68
CA ASP A 552 -2.12 50.76 42.23
C ASP A 552 -2.94 51.30 43.40
N ALA A 553 -2.57 52.50 43.86
CA ALA A 553 -3.19 53.14 45.01
C ALA A 553 -4.66 53.53 44.77
N SER A 554 -5.09 53.65 43.51
CA SER A 554 -6.43 54.12 43.12
C SER A 554 -7.49 53.03 43.25
N ASN A 555 -7.20 51.81 42.79
CA ASN A 555 -8.09 50.66 42.88
C ASN A 555 -7.72 49.70 44.04
N GLY A 556 -6.48 49.75 44.55
CA GLY A 556 -6.01 48.87 45.62
C GLY A 556 -5.51 47.51 45.11
N ALA A 557 -5.16 47.41 43.82
CA ALA A 557 -4.60 46.20 43.24
C ALA A 557 -3.10 46.11 43.55
N LEU A 558 -2.69 45.05 44.23
CA LEU A 558 -1.30 44.65 44.43
C LEU A 558 -1.01 43.48 43.49
N VAL A 559 -0.33 43.74 42.38
CA VAL A 559 0.12 42.71 41.43
C VAL A 559 1.51 42.28 41.84
N VAL A 560 1.67 41.04 42.25
CA VAL A 560 2.95 40.45 42.64
C VAL A 560 3.45 39.58 41.49
N THR A 561 4.70 39.75 41.08
CA THR A 561 5.36 38.90 40.08
C THR A 561 6.42 38.05 40.74
N GLY A 562 6.63 36.86 40.20
CA GLY A 562 7.65 35.94 40.68
C GLY A 562 7.88 34.79 39.72
N THR A 563 8.54 33.76 40.22
CA THR A 563 8.85 32.53 39.48
C THR A 563 8.37 31.33 40.27
N GLY A 564 7.93 30.27 39.58
CA GLY A 564 7.55 29.01 40.20
C GLY A 564 6.23 29.03 40.95
N PHE A 565 5.32 29.98 40.64
CA PHE A 565 3.98 29.94 41.22
C PHE A 565 3.21 28.79 40.56
N LEU A 566 2.54 27.97 41.37
CA LEU A 566 1.73 26.87 40.88
C LEU A 566 0.37 27.41 40.46
N GLN A 567 0.08 27.42 39.17
CA GLN A 567 -1.23 27.83 38.66
C GLN A 567 -2.25 26.68 38.79
N ALA A 568 -2.89 26.57 39.95
CA ALA A 568 -3.93 25.58 40.22
C ALA A 568 -5.10 26.20 40.99
N SER A 569 -6.33 25.76 40.72
CA SER A 569 -7.51 26.29 41.41
C SER A 569 -7.82 25.54 42.70
N GLY A 570 -8.16 26.26 43.77
CA GLY A 570 -8.73 25.76 45.01
C GLY A 570 -7.95 26.23 46.24
N ALA A 571 -8.65 26.28 47.38
CA ALA A 571 -8.15 26.84 48.64
C ALA A 571 -6.85 26.21 49.21
N ALA A 572 -6.45 25.05 48.70
CA ALA A 572 -5.19 24.40 49.05
C ALA A 572 -3.97 24.99 48.30
N ASN A 573 -4.20 25.75 47.22
CA ASN A 573 -3.18 26.39 46.39
C ASN A 573 -3.16 27.92 46.50
N ASP A 574 -4.16 28.53 47.14
CA ASP A 574 -4.22 29.98 47.31
C ASP A 574 -2.96 30.59 47.96
N ILE A 575 -2.70 31.85 47.59
CA ILE A 575 -1.78 32.72 48.31
C ILE A 575 -2.41 33.11 49.66
N ASP A 576 -1.75 32.73 50.74
CA ASP A 576 -2.11 33.15 52.09
C ASP A 576 -1.68 34.60 52.29
N THR A 577 -2.60 35.53 52.06
CA THR A 577 -2.25 36.96 52.13
C THR A 577 -1.90 37.39 53.56
N SER A 578 -2.31 36.65 54.59
CA SER A 578 -1.93 36.90 55.98
C SER A 578 -0.43 36.65 56.25
N LYS A 579 0.27 36.01 55.31
CA LYS A 579 1.73 35.83 55.33
C LYS A 579 2.48 36.95 54.61
N LEU A 580 1.78 37.88 53.98
CA LEU A 580 2.37 38.99 53.23
C LEU A 580 2.43 40.27 54.08
N THR A 581 3.63 40.82 54.21
CA THR A 581 3.91 42.04 54.99
C THR A 581 4.57 43.09 54.11
N LEU A 582 3.96 44.27 54.03
CA LEU A 582 4.48 45.41 53.28
C LEU A 582 5.29 46.32 54.22
N THR A 583 6.38 46.88 53.72
CA THR A 583 7.20 47.88 54.42
C THR A 583 7.22 49.18 53.63
N GLY A 584 7.11 50.33 54.29
CA GLY A 584 7.19 51.64 53.65
C GLY A 584 7.50 52.77 54.63
N GLN A 585 6.74 53.87 54.60
CA GLN A 585 7.05 55.10 55.34
C GLN A 585 7.50 54.84 56.80
N GLY A 586 8.66 55.40 57.18
CA GLY A 586 9.25 55.29 58.52
C GLY A 586 9.79 53.91 58.88
N GLY A 587 9.91 52.99 57.92
CA GLY A 587 10.20 51.58 58.17
C GLY A 587 9.06 50.84 58.85
N ALA A 588 7.86 51.42 58.88
CA ALA A 588 6.67 50.75 59.41
C ALA A 588 6.31 49.56 58.51
N THR A 589 5.71 48.54 59.11
CA THR A 589 5.26 47.34 58.41
C THR A 589 3.76 47.13 58.58
N TYR A 590 3.12 46.52 57.59
CA TYR A 590 1.71 46.17 57.62
C TYR A 590 1.49 44.79 57.00
N THR A 591 0.99 43.84 57.79
CA THR A 591 0.61 42.51 57.34
C THR A 591 -0.83 42.54 56.85
N LEU A 592 -1.09 41.96 55.67
CA LEU A 592 -2.41 42.00 55.05
C LEU A 592 -3.42 41.14 55.81
N THR A 593 -4.70 41.51 55.68
CA THR A 593 -5.87 40.78 56.17
C THR A 593 -6.92 40.57 55.08
N SER A 594 -6.53 40.83 53.84
CA SER A 594 -7.36 40.64 52.66
C SER A 594 -7.65 39.14 52.46
N PRO A 595 -8.67 38.79 51.68
CA PRO A 595 -8.91 37.39 51.37
C PRO A 595 -7.69 36.77 50.68
N ASP A 596 -7.47 35.47 50.93
CA ASP A 596 -6.54 34.65 50.17
C ASP A 596 -6.89 34.74 48.67
N VAL A 597 -5.87 34.69 47.81
CA VAL A 597 -6.07 34.86 46.36
C VAL A 597 -5.62 33.65 45.58
N GLU A 598 -6.42 33.33 44.59
CA GLU A 598 -6.16 32.23 43.66
C GLU A 598 -4.98 32.56 42.75
N ILE A 599 -4.11 31.56 42.52
CA ILE A 599 -2.99 31.70 41.59
C ILE A 599 -3.49 31.39 40.18
N THR A 600 -3.79 32.44 39.42
CA THR A 600 -4.27 32.33 38.02
C THR A 600 -3.16 32.46 36.98
N SER A 601 -1.91 32.67 37.42
CA SER A 601 -0.72 32.71 36.57
C SER A 601 0.51 32.17 37.31
N GLY A 602 1.35 31.40 36.61
CA GLY A 602 2.58 30.84 37.16
C GLY A 602 3.70 31.85 37.43
N THR A 603 3.50 33.12 37.04
CA THR A 603 4.47 34.20 37.22
C THR A 603 3.89 35.43 37.93
N ALA A 604 2.58 35.48 38.16
CA ALA A 604 1.97 36.60 38.86
C ALA A 604 0.67 36.24 39.58
N PHE A 605 0.35 36.97 40.64
CA PHE A 605 -0.97 36.97 41.26
C PHE A 605 -1.36 38.40 41.65
N THR A 606 -2.67 38.67 41.67
CA THR A 606 -3.18 40.00 42.00
C THR A 606 -4.03 39.94 43.25
N ILE A 607 -3.69 40.75 44.24
CA ILE A 607 -4.48 40.94 45.46
C ILE A 607 -5.26 42.24 45.33
N THR A 608 -6.59 42.15 45.39
CA THR A 608 -7.42 43.34 45.59
C THR A 608 -7.53 43.60 47.08
N LEU A 609 -6.86 44.65 47.56
CA LEU A 609 -6.87 44.98 48.99
C LEU A 609 -8.28 45.35 49.46
N ASN A 610 -8.68 44.79 50.60
CA ASN A 610 -9.91 45.21 51.28
C ASN A 610 -9.82 46.68 51.72
N ALA A 611 -10.94 47.32 52.07
CA ALA A 611 -10.96 48.75 52.39
C ALA A 611 -10.02 49.16 53.55
N THR A 612 -9.85 48.29 54.54
CA THR A 612 -8.96 48.52 55.69
C THR A 612 -7.50 48.44 55.26
N ASP A 613 -7.12 47.37 54.57
CA ASP A 613 -5.76 47.14 54.06
C ASP A 613 -5.37 48.20 53.05
N LYS A 614 -6.25 48.55 52.11
CA LYS A 614 -6.01 49.63 51.13
C LYS A 614 -5.73 50.96 51.82
N THR A 615 -6.46 51.28 52.89
CA THR A 615 -6.24 52.52 53.65
C THR A 615 -4.89 52.51 54.38
N ALA A 616 -4.55 51.39 55.02
CA ALA A 616 -3.28 51.22 55.72
C ALA A 616 -2.08 51.22 54.76
N VAL A 617 -2.19 50.49 53.65
CA VAL A 617 -1.17 50.40 52.60
C VAL A 617 -1.02 51.73 51.87
N ASN A 618 -2.09 52.49 51.58
CA ASN A 618 -1.97 53.83 50.99
C ASN A 618 -1.26 54.84 51.92
N HIS A 619 -1.40 54.68 53.24
CA HIS A 619 -0.63 55.47 54.20
C HIS A 619 0.86 55.07 54.21
N LEU A 620 1.15 53.79 54.03
CA LEU A 620 2.50 53.25 54.03
C LEU A 620 3.25 53.51 52.71
N LEU A 621 2.55 53.34 51.59
CA LEU A 621 2.99 53.48 50.20
C LEU A 621 2.54 54.82 49.59
N ASN A 622 2.92 55.90 50.26
CA ASN A 622 2.37 57.25 50.07
C ASN A 622 2.86 58.04 48.85
N LYS A 623 3.69 57.47 47.98
CA LYS A 623 4.35 58.18 46.87
C LYS A 623 4.52 57.24 45.67
N ALA A 624 4.30 57.77 44.46
CA ALA A 624 4.59 57.02 43.23
C ALA A 624 6.08 56.66 43.13
N GLY A 625 6.37 55.47 42.60
CA GLY A 625 7.72 54.92 42.49
C GLY A 625 8.02 53.87 43.57
N THR A 626 9.30 53.67 43.87
CA THR A 626 9.79 52.53 44.68
C THR A 626 10.14 52.88 46.14
N ALA A 627 9.87 54.10 46.58
CA ALA A 627 10.19 54.55 47.93
C ALA A 627 9.23 55.64 48.43
N SER A 628 9.03 55.70 49.75
CA SER A 628 8.20 56.71 50.43
C SER A 628 8.74 58.12 50.32
N SER A 629 7.91 59.07 50.75
CA SER A 629 8.28 60.47 50.92
C SER A 629 9.51 60.71 51.81
N ASP A 630 9.86 59.78 52.70
CA ASP A 630 11.08 59.80 53.54
C ASP A 630 12.25 58.95 53.01
N ALA A 631 12.15 58.48 51.76
CA ALA A 631 13.13 57.63 51.08
C ALA A 631 13.28 56.19 51.61
N THR A 632 12.36 55.71 52.46
CA THR A 632 12.30 54.28 52.79
C THR A 632 11.86 53.48 51.57
N ALA A 633 12.64 52.46 51.17
CA ALA A 633 12.28 51.60 50.04
C ALA A 633 11.03 50.76 50.35
N TYR A 634 10.14 50.64 49.38
CA TYR A 634 8.97 49.80 49.51
C TYR A 634 9.34 48.33 49.26
N ASN A 635 8.95 47.45 50.18
CA ASN A 635 9.27 46.03 50.08
C ASN A 635 8.06 45.18 50.46
N LEU A 636 7.89 44.06 49.75
CA LEU A 636 6.98 42.98 50.11
C LEU A 636 7.78 41.83 50.76
N ALA A 637 7.42 41.41 51.96
CA ALA A 637 7.99 40.24 52.61
C ALA A 637 6.91 39.15 52.72
N ALA A 638 7.25 37.93 52.35
CA ALA A 638 6.39 36.75 52.45
C ALA A 638 6.98 35.78 53.47
N ALA A 639 6.22 35.47 54.52
CA ALA A 639 6.61 34.48 55.53
C ALA A 639 6.46 33.04 55.01
N GLU A 640 7.04 32.05 55.69
CA GLU A 640 6.88 30.64 55.32
C GLU A 640 5.39 30.25 55.19
N ASP A 641 5.14 29.33 54.24
CA ASP A 641 3.81 28.85 53.84
C ASP A 641 2.91 29.91 53.16
N TRP A 642 3.49 30.98 52.60
CA TRP A 642 2.72 32.01 51.89
C TRP A 642 2.07 31.52 50.59
N ALA A 643 2.66 30.54 49.91
CA ALA A 643 2.09 29.85 48.75
C ALA A 643 1.76 28.41 49.14
N ARG A 644 0.50 28.13 49.52
CA ARG A 644 0.11 26.87 50.15
C ARG A 644 0.28 25.62 49.27
N GLY A 645 0.29 25.79 47.96
CA GLY A 645 0.51 24.70 47.01
C GLY A 645 1.97 24.31 46.77
N ALA A 646 2.93 25.02 47.36
CA ALA A 646 4.34 24.67 47.27
C ALA A 646 4.65 23.36 48.01
N ASP A 647 5.69 22.63 47.57
CA ASP A 647 6.11 21.40 48.23
C ASP A 647 6.51 21.66 49.69
N ALA A 648 5.81 21.02 50.63
CA ALA A 648 6.09 21.12 52.07
C ALA A 648 7.52 20.71 52.48
N ALA A 649 8.28 20.05 51.58
CA ALA A 649 9.69 19.74 51.80
C ALA A 649 10.65 20.91 51.51
N VAL A 650 10.16 22.01 50.91
CA VAL A 650 10.96 23.15 50.46
C VAL A 650 10.61 24.39 51.26
N THR A 651 11.61 25.13 51.76
CA THR A 651 11.43 26.40 52.46
C THR A 651 11.21 27.53 51.46
N ILE A 652 10.07 28.22 51.52
CA ILE A 652 9.66 29.25 50.55
C ILE A 652 9.63 30.68 51.11
N ALA A 653 10.06 30.92 52.36
CA ALA A 653 10.09 32.25 52.94
C ALA A 653 10.91 33.25 52.12
N ASP A 654 10.30 34.39 51.78
CA ASP A 654 10.87 35.44 50.94
C ASP A 654 10.84 36.79 51.67
N THR A 655 11.86 37.01 52.50
CA THR A 655 11.81 38.05 53.55
C THR A 655 12.37 39.41 53.13
N SER A 656 13.05 39.52 51.98
CA SER A 656 13.66 40.78 51.52
C SER A 656 14.09 40.73 50.06
N GLY A 657 14.01 41.87 49.35
CA GLY A 657 14.46 41.98 47.96
C GLY A 657 13.32 42.18 46.94
N ASN A 658 12.08 42.18 47.41
CA ASN A 658 10.88 42.24 46.58
C ASN A 658 10.35 43.68 46.53
N GLY A 659 10.99 44.51 45.72
CA GLY A 659 10.63 45.92 45.59
C GLY A 659 9.19 46.13 45.12
N ILE A 660 8.47 47.07 45.73
CA ILE A 660 7.13 47.48 45.30
C ILE A 660 7.21 48.78 44.49
N THR A 661 6.65 48.80 43.29
CA THR A 661 6.48 50.02 42.48
C THR A 661 5.04 50.53 42.58
N VAL A 662 4.86 51.75 43.08
CA VAL A 662 3.53 52.36 43.28
C VAL A 662 3.14 53.21 42.06
N SER A 663 1.94 53.00 41.53
CA SER A 663 1.35 53.77 40.43
C SER A 663 0.06 54.49 40.86
N ASN A 664 -0.28 55.57 40.15
CA ASN A 664 -1.48 56.40 40.33
C ASN A 664 -1.88 56.69 41.80
N PRO A 665 -1.03 57.37 42.60
CA PRO A 665 -1.55 58.08 43.76
C PRO A 665 -2.52 59.15 43.25
N ALA A 666 -3.80 58.97 43.55
CA ALA A 666 -4.96 59.69 43.00
C ALA A 666 -4.66 61.07 42.35
N THR A 667 -4.87 61.17 41.03
CA THR A 667 -5.48 62.33 40.33
C THR A 667 -5.88 61.94 38.88
N PRO A 668 -6.88 62.61 38.23
CA PRO A 668 -7.71 62.02 37.15
C PRO A 668 -7.47 62.52 35.71
N GLY A 669 -7.50 61.60 34.71
CA GLY A 669 -8.14 61.76 33.39
C GLY A 669 -7.34 61.65 32.05
N GLY A 670 -7.66 60.67 31.18
CA GLY A 670 -8.02 60.83 29.73
C GLY A 670 -7.11 60.35 28.55
N GLY A 671 -7.70 59.57 27.58
CA GLY A 671 -7.58 59.76 26.10
C GLY A 671 -6.89 58.70 25.20
N GLY A 672 -7.55 58.24 24.10
CA GLY A 672 -6.98 57.43 22.98
C GLY A 672 -7.09 58.13 21.59
N SER A 673 -6.36 57.68 20.56
CA SER A 673 -6.02 58.40 19.30
C SER A 673 -6.68 57.86 18.00
N HIS A 674 -6.93 58.71 16.98
CA HIS A 674 -7.52 58.37 15.65
C HIS A 674 -6.69 58.95 14.45
N THR A 675 -6.66 58.28 13.28
CA THR A 675 -5.92 58.73 12.06
C THR A 675 -6.73 58.54 10.76
N ASN A 676 -6.71 59.53 9.83
CA ASN A 676 -7.34 59.46 8.49
C ASN A 676 -6.29 59.19 7.39
N VAL A 677 -6.59 58.31 6.41
CA VAL A 677 -5.66 57.84 5.35
C VAL A 677 -6.38 57.68 4.00
N ILE A 678 -5.67 57.74 2.87
CA ILE A 678 -6.15 57.32 1.54
C ILE A 678 -5.45 56.00 1.20
N ILE A 679 -6.21 54.96 0.86
CA ILE A 679 -5.72 53.63 0.47
C ILE A 679 -6.25 53.36 -0.93
N ASP A 680 -5.36 53.22 -1.91
CA ASP A 680 -5.70 52.98 -3.32
C ASP A 680 -6.83 53.88 -3.89
N GLY A 681 -6.68 55.19 -3.65
CA GLY A 681 -7.66 56.21 -4.06
C GLY A 681 -8.94 56.26 -3.22
N ALA A 682 -9.15 55.32 -2.29
CA ALA A 682 -10.30 55.26 -1.39
C ALA A 682 -10.02 55.99 -0.05
N ALA A 683 -11.02 56.73 0.45
CA ALA A 683 -10.91 57.40 1.74
C ALA A 683 -11.17 56.42 2.90
N ALA A 684 -10.21 56.31 3.82
CA ALA A 684 -10.28 55.40 4.96
C ALA A 684 -9.96 56.08 6.29
N THR A 685 -10.53 55.57 7.38
CA THR A 685 -10.18 55.97 8.75
C THR A 685 -9.72 54.76 9.55
N MET A 686 -8.59 54.89 10.26
CA MET A 686 -8.02 53.86 11.11
C MET A 686 -8.11 54.26 12.58
N THR A 687 -8.67 53.36 13.41
CA THR A 687 -8.79 53.56 14.85
C THR A 687 -8.26 52.34 15.59
N THR A 688 -7.28 52.54 16.49
CA THR A 688 -6.83 51.50 17.42
C THR A 688 -7.64 51.60 18.70
N GLN A 689 -8.40 50.56 19.01
CA GLN A 689 -9.20 50.46 20.22
C GLN A 689 -8.31 50.15 21.44
N PRO A 690 -8.79 50.42 22.68
CA PRO A 690 -8.01 50.17 23.90
C PRO A 690 -7.60 48.70 24.11
N ASP A 691 -8.29 47.76 23.48
CA ASP A 691 -8.00 46.33 23.50
C ASP A 691 -6.96 45.89 22.46
N GLY A 692 -6.45 46.84 21.65
CA GLY A 692 -5.49 46.59 20.58
C GLY A 692 -6.12 46.30 19.21
N THR A 693 -7.45 46.20 19.10
CA THR A 693 -8.16 45.98 17.83
C THR A 693 -7.97 47.18 16.90
N VAL A 694 -7.57 46.95 15.65
CA VAL A 694 -7.46 47.98 14.62
C VAL A 694 -8.69 47.93 13.72
N VAL A 695 -9.47 49.01 13.70
CA VAL A 695 -10.64 49.13 12.82
C VAL A 695 -10.33 50.06 11.66
N ILE A 696 -10.55 49.57 10.44
CA ILE A 696 -10.46 50.29 9.18
C ILE A 696 -11.87 50.50 8.66
N VAL A 697 -12.26 51.75 8.44
CA VAL A 697 -13.54 52.09 7.79
C VAL A 697 -13.23 52.78 6.46
N VAL A 698 -13.59 52.12 5.36
CA VAL A 698 -13.43 52.60 3.99
C VAL A 698 -14.76 53.14 3.51
N SER A 699 -14.75 54.39 3.03
CA SER A 699 -15.93 55.02 2.43
C SER A 699 -16.28 54.35 1.10
N THR A 700 -17.51 54.55 0.63
CA THR A 700 -17.95 53.93 -0.62
C THR A 700 -17.08 54.36 -1.81
N ILE A 701 -16.59 53.38 -2.57
CA ILE A 701 -15.69 53.57 -3.70
C ILE A 701 -16.39 54.37 -4.78
N GLN A 702 -15.76 55.47 -5.18
CA GLN A 702 -16.25 56.35 -6.23
C GLN A 702 -15.62 55.96 -7.56
N SER A 703 -16.39 56.03 -8.66
CA SER A 703 -15.87 55.81 -10.02
C SER A 703 -14.76 56.80 -10.41
N SER A 704 -14.66 57.94 -9.73
CA SER A 704 -13.62 58.94 -9.93
C SER A 704 -12.36 58.74 -9.07
N ARG A 705 -12.18 57.58 -8.42
CA ARG A 705 -10.97 57.31 -7.62
C ARG A 705 -9.71 57.38 -8.50
N GLN A 706 -8.60 57.79 -7.93
CA GLN A 706 -7.29 57.65 -8.58
C GLN A 706 -6.65 56.36 -8.10
N ASP A 707 -6.66 55.36 -8.97
CA ASP A 707 -6.03 54.05 -8.77
C ASP A 707 -4.51 54.18 -8.59
N ASP A 708 -3.95 53.38 -7.69
CA ASP A 708 -2.51 53.15 -7.58
C ASP A 708 -2.11 52.09 -8.60
N PRO A 709 -1.33 52.41 -9.65
CA PRO A 709 -0.96 51.44 -10.69
C PRO A 709 -0.13 50.24 -10.20
N ALA A 710 0.33 50.26 -8.94
CA ALA A 710 1.04 49.17 -8.30
C ALA A 710 0.12 48.19 -7.54
N SER A 711 -1.19 48.46 -7.50
CA SER A 711 -2.22 47.61 -6.89
C SER A 711 -2.52 46.36 -7.75
N LEU A 712 -3.25 45.39 -7.19
CA LEU A 712 -3.54 44.11 -7.82
C LEU A 712 -4.56 44.28 -8.96
N PHE A 713 -5.59 45.10 -8.75
CA PHE A 713 -6.70 45.26 -9.67
C PHE A 713 -6.98 46.74 -9.96
N ARG A 714 -6.90 47.13 -11.22
CA ARG A 714 -7.03 48.55 -11.63
C ARG A 714 -8.48 49.07 -11.60
N ASP A 715 -9.45 48.17 -11.67
CA ASP A 715 -10.89 48.43 -11.65
C ASP A 715 -11.47 48.47 -10.23
N ARG A 716 -10.70 48.08 -9.21
CA ARG A 716 -11.15 47.91 -7.81
C ARG A 716 -10.21 48.61 -6.83
N ALA A 717 -10.74 49.11 -5.72
CA ALA A 717 -9.90 49.64 -4.66
C ALA A 717 -9.35 48.49 -3.80
N ASP A 718 -8.04 48.28 -3.84
CA ASP A 718 -7.35 47.23 -3.09
C ASP A 718 -7.02 47.68 -1.67
N ILE A 719 -7.70 47.08 -0.68
CA ILE A 719 -7.59 47.45 0.72
C ILE A 719 -6.85 46.35 1.50
N PRO A 720 -5.59 46.57 1.91
CA PRO A 720 -4.89 45.66 2.82
C PRO A 720 -5.55 45.71 4.20
N VAL A 721 -6.18 44.62 4.62
CA VAL A 721 -6.89 44.51 5.91
C VAL A 721 -6.06 43.82 6.99
N ALA A 722 -5.03 43.07 6.61
CA ALA A 722 -4.03 42.50 7.50
C ALA A 722 -2.62 42.65 6.90
N LYS A 723 -1.60 42.85 7.74
CA LYS A 723 -0.19 43.03 7.30
C LYS A 723 0.80 42.30 8.19
N ASP A 724 1.93 41.88 7.61
CA ASP A 724 3.04 41.29 8.36
C ASP A 724 3.85 42.37 9.11
N ALA A 725 4.78 41.93 9.96
CA ALA A 725 5.67 42.83 10.72
C ALA A 725 6.58 43.71 9.84
N LYS A 726 6.70 43.40 8.54
CA LYS A 726 7.47 44.18 7.55
C LYS A 726 6.58 45.14 6.74
N GLY A 727 5.27 45.11 6.94
CA GLY A 727 4.28 45.95 6.26
C GLY A 727 3.75 45.39 4.95
N ASN A 728 4.06 44.13 4.60
CA ASN A 728 3.48 43.45 3.43
C ASN A 728 2.05 43.01 3.73
N SER A 729 1.15 43.05 2.75
CA SER A 729 -0.24 42.60 2.90
C SER A 729 -0.30 41.09 3.12
N LEU A 730 -1.03 40.65 4.16
CA LEU A 730 -1.38 39.25 4.41
C LEU A 730 -2.76 38.92 3.86
N LEU A 731 -3.70 39.87 3.95
CA LEU A 731 -5.05 39.75 3.42
C LEU A 731 -5.47 41.08 2.78
N THR A 732 -6.02 41.01 1.58
CA THR A 732 -6.48 42.16 0.80
C THR A 732 -7.93 41.98 0.40
N VAL A 733 -8.73 43.04 0.54
CA VAL A 733 -10.12 43.11 0.06
C VAL A 733 -10.19 44.11 -1.08
N SER A 734 -10.54 43.64 -2.27
CA SER A 734 -10.63 44.44 -3.49
C SER A 734 -12.08 44.81 -3.79
N LEU A 735 -12.38 46.10 -3.68
CA LEU A 735 -13.73 46.65 -3.65
C LEU A 735 -14.11 47.32 -4.98
N PRO A 736 -15.18 46.88 -5.66
CA PRO A 736 -15.66 47.54 -6.87
C PRO A 736 -16.36 48.87 -6.55
N THR A 737 -16.58 49.69 -7.59
CA THR A 737 -17.30 50.97 -7.44
C THR A 737 -18.67 50.79 -6.81
N GLY A 738 -19.04 51.66 -5.85
CA GLY A 738 -20.32 51.62 -5.15
C GLY A 738 -20.32 50.82 -3.84
N THR A 739 -19.26 50.05 -3.58
CA THR A 739 -19.07 49.29 -2.33
C THR A 739 -18.22 50.05 -1.31
N GLY A 740 -18.36 49.76 -0.03
CA GLY A 740 -17.54 50.22 1.08
C GLY A 740 -17.17 49.04 1.97
N LEU A 741 -16.35 49.28 2.99
CA LEU A 741 -15.86 48.22 3.87
C LEU A 741 -15.64 48.72 5.29
N THR A 742 -16.09 47.96 6.26
CA THR A 742 -15.55 48.01 7.63
C THR A 742 -14.76 46.74 7.89
N ALA A 743 -13.49 46.86 8.24
CA ALA A 743 -12.63 45.74 8.61
C ALA A 743 -12.10 45.92 10.03
N ALA A 744 -12.06 44.85 10.81
CA ALA A 744 -11.52 44.84 12.17
C ALA A 744 -10.49 43.72 12.35
N GLU A 745 -9.25 44.12 12.62
CA GLU A 745 -8.13 43.23 12.91
C GLU A 745 -7.96 43.13 14.44
N ARG A 746 -8.17 41.94 15.00
CA ARG A 746 -7.94 41.71 16.43
C ARG A 746 -6.48 41.38 16.72
N PRO A 747 -6.01 41.59 17.96
CA PRO A 747 -4.68 41.14 18.36
C PRO A 747 -4.50 39.66 18.06
N GLN A 748 -3.33 39.30 17.49
CA GLN A 748 -2.99 37.92 17.15
C GLN A 748 -3.21 36.99 18.34
N ALA A 749 -3.99 35.94 18.12
CA ALA A 749 -4.19 34.89 19.11
C ALA A 749 -2.95 34.00 19.13
N ALA A 750 -2.36 33.81 20.32
CA ALA A 750 -1.15 33.02 20.48
C ALA A 750 -1.43 31.51 20.54
N SER A 751 -2.71 31.10 20.58
CA SER A 751 -3.11 29.70 20.58
C SER A 751 -4.51 29.48 19.97
N PRO A 752 -4.82 28.26 19.51
CA PRO A 752 -6.16 27.89 19.04
C PRO A 752 -7.28 28.20 20.04
N THR A 753 -7.07 27.98 21.35
CA THR A 753 -8.09 28.28 22.38
C THR A 753 -8.37 29.79 22.51
N GLN A 754 -7.33 30.62 22.38
CA GLN A 754 -7.50 32.08 22.36
C GLN A 754 -8.20 32.52 21.07
N ALA A 755 -7.94 31.84 19.95
CA ALA A 755 -8.61 32.10 18.69
C ALA A 755 -10.10 31.74 18.75
N GLU A 756 -10.46 30.58 19.29
CA GLU A 756 -11.86 30.18 19.51
C GLU A 756 -12.60 31.20 20.39
N THR A 757 -12.00 31.60 21.51
CA THR A 757 -12.58 32.63 22.40
C THR A 757 -12.77 33.96 21.67
N SER A 758 -11.85 34.32 20.79
CA SER A 758 -11.92 35.54 19.99
C SER A 758 -13.01 35.47 18.92
N VAL A 759 -13.17 34.33 18.25
CA VAL A 759 -14.26 34.09 17.29
C VAL A 759 -15.61 34.15 17.98
N ILE A 760 -15.78 33.51 19.15
CA ILE A 760 -17.01 33.61 19.96
C ILE A 760 -17.33 35.07 20.29
N ALA A 761 -16.31 35.86 20.66
CA ALA A 761 -16.48 37.28 20.93
C ALA A 761 -16.86 38.08 19.67
N VAL A 762 -16.32 37.74 18.49
CA VAL A 762 -16.68 38.34 17.20
C VAL A 762 -18.15 38.03 16.84
N LEU A 763 -18.57 36.76 16.90
CA LEU A 763 -19.95 36.36 16.62
C LEU A 763 -20.95 37.02 17.58
N THR A 764 -20.57 37.16 18.87
CA THR A 764 -21.38 37.90 19.85
C THR A 764 -21.49 39.39 19.51
N GLN A 765 -20.43 39.98 18.95
CA GLN A 765 -20.37 41.40 18.57
C GLN A 765 -21.17 41.70 17.30
N ILE A 766 -21.18 40.79 16.32
CA ILE A 766 -22.01 40.84 15.11
C ILE A 766 -23.49 40.96 15.50
N GLY A 767 -23.91 40.25 16.55
CA GLY A 767 -25.23 40.37 17.18
C GLY A 767 -26.40 39.89 16.31
N GLY A 768 -27.52 39.51 16.93
CA GLY A 768 -28.72 39.07 16.19
C GLY A 768 -28.70 37.63 15.67
N LEU A 769 -27.60 36.89 15.89
CA LEU A 769 -27.51 35.46 15.62
C LEU A 769 -28.31 34.66 16.66
N SER A 770 -28.95 33.58 16.22
CA SER A 770 -29.56 32.61 17.15
C SER A 770 -28.47 31.87 17.93
N SER A 771 -28.82 31.29 19.10
CA SER A 771 -27.85 30.49 19.86
C SER A 771 -27.37 29.26 19.09
N ASP A 772 -28.24 28.67 18.26
CA ASP A 772 -27.91 27.49 17.47
C ASP A 772 -26.97 27.87 16.33
N THR A 773 -27.25 28.98 15.62
CA THR A 773 -26.39 29.55 14.57
C THR A 773 -25.00 29.90 15.10
N ALA A 774 -24.93 30.58 16.25
CA ALA A 774 -23.67 30.92 16.88
C ALA A 774 -22.88 29.67 17.31
N ASN A 775 -23.56 28.62 17.80
CA ASN A 775 -22.93 27.36 18.16
C ASN A 775 -22.43 26.58 16.93
N GLY A 776 -23.19 26.58 15.83
CA GLY A 776 -22.80 25.96 14.56
C GLY A 776 -21.52 26.59 14.00
N LEU A 777 -21.51 27.91 13.82
CA LEU A 777 -20.32 28.66 13.38
C LEU A 777 -19.12 28.49 14.33
N THR A 778 -19.35 28.41 15.65
CA THR A 778 -18.27 28.14 16.62
C THR A 778 -17.75 26.71 16.50
N THR A 779 -18.60 25.74 16.18
CA THR A 779 -18.21 24.34 15.98
C THR A 779 -17.36 24.19 14.72
N ALA A 780 -17.75 24.86 13.63
CA ALA A 780 -16.97 24.95 12.41
C ALA A 780 -15.59 25.57 12.66
N ALA A 781 -15.53 26.70 13.37
CA ALA A 781 -14.28 27.33 13.79
C ALA A 781 -13.40 26.38 14.61
N ARG A 782 -13.98 25.62 15.56
CA ARG A 782 -13.24 24.64 16.37
C ARG A 782 -12.70 23.49 15.51
N ALA A 783 -13.47 23.01 14.53
CA ALA A 783 -13.05 21.95 13.63
C ALA A 783 -11.82 22.36 12.80
N PHE A 784 -11.82 23.58 12.24
CA PHE A 784 -10.65 24.13 11.55
C PHE A 784 -9.45 24.31 12.49
N LEU A 785 -9.67 24.91 13.66
CA LEU A 785 -8.62 25.13 14.66
C LEU A 785 -7.94 23.84 15.15
N ALA A 786 -8.66 22.71 15.13
CA ALA A 786 -8.12 21.40 15.49
C ALA A 786 -7.14 20.83 14.43
N GLN A 787 -7.16 21.34 13.20
CA GLN A 787 -6.27 20.94 12.12
C GLN A 787 -4.94 21.73 12.13
N LEU A 788 -4.88 22.84 12.87
CA LEU A 788 -3.70 23.72 12.89
C LEU A 788 -2.64 23.29 13.92
N PRO A 789 -1.33 23.41 13.60
CA PRO A 789 -0.27 23.20 14.57
C PRO A 789 -0.24 24.32 15.64
N ASN A 790 0.06 23.94 16.90
CA ASN A 790 -0.09 24.80 18.09
C ASN A 790 0.86 26.01 18.21
N SER A 791 1.75 26.26 17.24
CA SER A 791 2.90 27.18 17.37
C SER A 791 2.83 28.46 16.53
N ASN A 792 1.78 28.66 15.74
CA ASN A 792 1.70 29.81 14.84
C ASN A 792 0.64 30.82 15.32
N PRO A 793 0.95 32.14 15.36
CA PRO A 793 -0.02 33.16 15.70
C PRO A 793 -1.17 33.14 14.69
N ILE A 794 -2.40 33.23 15.18
CA ILE A 794 -3.63 33.16 14.39
C ILE A 794 -4.15 34.58 14.23
N ASN A 795 -4.23 35.07 12.99
CA ASN A 795 -4.84 36.35 12.68
C ASN A 795 -6.35 36.16 12.60
N ILE A 796 -7.11 37.07 13.21
CA ILE A 796 -8.58 37.00 13.17
C ILE A 796 -9.09 38.32 12.62
N GLN A 797 -9.68 38.23 11.44
CA GLN A 797 -10.18 39.38 10.70
C GLN A 797 -11.69 39.30 10.58
N THR A 798 -12.37 40.41 10.87
CA THR A 798 -13.78 40.59 10.47
C THR A 798 -13.84 41.57 9.32
N VAL A 799 -14.55 41.22 8.26
CA VAL A 799 -14.86 42.09 7.14
C VAL A 799 -16.38 42.24 7.03
N THR A 800 -16.83 43.49 6.92
CA THR A 800 -18.24 43.84 6.76
C THR A 800 -18.35 44.76 5.55
N PRO A 801 -18.42 44.19 4.33
CA PRO A 801 -18.65 44.97 3.13
C PRO A 801 -20.05 45.56 3.13
N ASN A 802 -20.22 46.72 2.51
CA ASN A 802 -21.51 47.40 2.42
C ASN A 802 -21.66 48.10 1.08
N VAL A 803 -22.89 48.36 0.66
CA VAL A 803 -23.18 49.09 -0.59
C VAL A 803 -23.84 50.43 -0.31
N SER A 804 -23.72 51.35 -1.27
CA SER A 804 -24.36 52.67 -1.19
C SER A 804 -25.81 52.70 -1.68
N ASP A 805 -26.22 51.72 -2.47
CA ASP A 805 -27.59 51.52 -2.97
C ASP A 805 -28.06 50.08 -2.70
N SER A 806 -29.29 49.73 -3.09
CA SER A 806 -29.87 48.41 -2.81
C SER A 806 -29.63 47.38 -3.92
N HIS A 807 -28.69 47.64 -4.83
CA HIS A 807 -28.38 46.72 -5.94
C HIS A 807 -27.05 46.00 -5.68
N PRO A 808 -26.94 44.72 -6.07
CA PRO A 808 -25.66 44.02 -6.02
C PRO A 808 -24.64 44.74 -6.93
N PRO A 809 -23.36 44.80 -6.54
CA PRO A 809 -22.32 45.40 -7.37
C PRO A 809 -22.17 44.63 -8.69
N ALA A 810 -21.88 45.35 -9.77
CA ALA A 810 -21.74 44.77 -11.11
C ALA A 810 -20.50 43.87 -11.28
N LEU A 811 -19.54 43.99 -10.36
CA LEU A 811 -18.35 43.16 -10.29
C LEU A 811 -18.31 42.49 -8.91
N PRO A 812 -17.75 41.26 -8.78
CA PRO A 812 -17.59 40.59 -7.48
C PRO A 812 -16.83 41.44 -6.46
N ILE A 813 -16.90 41.13 -5.17
CA ILE A 813 -15.91 41.58 -4.18
C ILE A 813 -14.84 40.50 -4.07
N ILE A 814 -13.55 40.82 -4.23
CA ILE A 814 -12.48 39.81 -4.14
C ILE A 814 -11.80 39.90 -2.77
N ILE A 815 -11.63 38.76 -2.11
CA ILE A 815 -10.87 38.63 -0.87
C ILE A 815 -9.72 37.67 -1.13
N SER A 816 -8.50 38.16 -1.11
CA SER A 816 -7.33 37.39 -1.53
C SER A 816 -6.16 37.49 -0.55
N SER A 817 -5.45 36.37 -0.39
CA SER A 817 -4.16 36.30 0.29
C SER A 817 -3.02 36.03 -0.71
N PRO A 818 -1.77 36.47 -0.47
CA PRO A 818 -0.65 36.20 -1.37
C PRO A 818 -0.33 34.69 -1.48
N ALA A 819 -0.12 34.18 -2.70
CA ALA A 819 0.12 32.76 -3.02
C ALA A 819 1.45 32.14 -2.48
N VAL A 820 2.18 32.80 -1.58
CA VAL A 820 3.46 32.29 -1.05
C VAL A 820 3.19 31.38 0.15
N ALA A 821 3.10 30.07 -0.13
CA ALA A 821 2.81 29.02 0.84
C ALA A 821 3.86 28.88 1.95
N SER A 822 3.51 29.42 3.12
CA SER A 822 3.80 28.81 4.43
C SER A 822 2.69 29.24 5.39
N ALA A 823 1.59 28.47 5.43
CA ALA A 823 0.60 28.44 6.51
C ALA A 823 0.30 29.81 7.17
N THR A 824 -0.46 30.67 6.50
CA THR A 824 -1.15 31.75 7.21
C THR A 824 -2.32 31.13 7.96
N ASN A 825 -2.26 31.11 9.29
CA ASN A 825 -3.35 30.65 10.14
C ASN A 825 -4.44 31.74 10.27
N ASP A 826 -4.92 32.24 9.14
CA ASP A 826 -5.81 33.41 9.11
C ASP A 826 -7.26 32.93 9.16
N MET A 827 -8.02 33.46 10.13
CA MET A 827 -9.45 33.21 10.25
C MET A 827 -10.23 34.45 9.83
N LEU A 828 -11.06 34.30 8.80
CA LEU A 828 -11.91 35.37 8.30
C LEU A 828 -13.36 35.20 8.77
N VAL A 829 -13.99 36.30 9.18
CA VAL A 829 -15.44 36.38 9.38
C VAL A 829 -16.00 37.43 8.43
N ILE A 830 -16.86 36.99 7.51
CA ILE A 830 -17.54 37.81 6.50
C ILE A 830 -18.95 38.10 7.00
N ASP A 831 -19.20 39.34 7.41
CA ASP A 831 -20.56 39.82 7.71
C ASP A 831 -21.16 40.45 6.45
N ALA A 832 -21.89 39.64 5.69
CA ALA A 832 -22.55 40.00 4.45
C ALA A 832 -23.97 40.57 4.65
N ARG A 833 -24.45 40.75 5.88
CA ARG A 833 -25.83 41.22 6.14
C ARG A 833 -26.13 42.64 5.63
N GLN A 834 -25.10 43.40 5.27
CA GLN A 834 -25.22 44.73 4.67
C GLN A 834 -25.16 44.70 3.13
N LEU A 835 -25.12 43.51 2.54
CA LEU A 835 -25.09 43.30 1.09
C LEU A 835 -26.48 42.90 0.57
N PRO A 836 -26.85 43.33 -0.66
CA PRO A 836 -28.03 42.83 -1.34
C PRO A 836 -27.84 41.37 -1.74
N THR A 837 -28.93 40.60 -1.74
CA THR A 837 -28.95 39.21 -2.23
C THR A 837 -28.44 39.14 -3.67
N GLY A 838 -27.63 38.12 -3.97
CA GLY A 838 -26.96 37.95 -5.27
C GLY A 838 -25.63 38.72 -5.40
N THR A 839 -25.15 39.35 -4.32
CA THR A 839 -23.78 39.88 -4.31
C THR A 839 -22.79 38.72 -4.29
N VAL A 840 -21.90 38.68 -5.28
CA VAL A 840 -20.82 37.70 -5.38
C VAL A 840 -19.60 38.17 -4.60
N ILE A 841 -19.09 37.30 -3.73
CA ILE A 841 -17.81 37.44 -3.04
C ILE A 841 -16.91 36.30 -3.54
N GLN A 842 -15.82 36.66 -4.19
CA GLN A 842 -14.80 35.72 -4.61
C GLN A 842 -13.72 35.60 -3.53
N MET A 843 -13.32 34.38 -3.22
CA MET A 843 -12.23 34.09 -2.28
C MET A 843 -11.05 33.48 -3.04
N ASP A 844 -9.82 33.94 -2.77
CA ASP A 844 -8.61 33.37 -3.38
C ASP A 844 -7.51 33.16 -2.32
N ASN A 845 -7.05 31.92 -2.12
CA ASN A 845 -6.07 31.55 -1.09
C ASN A 845 -6.51 31.96 0.32
N VAL A 846 -7.78 31.77 0.66
CA VAL A 846 -8.32 32.07 2.01
C VAL A 846 -8.57 30.76 2.75
N PRO A 847 -7.72 30.38 3.71
CA PRO A 847 -7.76 29.05 4.33
C PRO A 847 -9.01 28.80 5.17
N PHE A 848 -9.62 29.85 5.74
CA PHE A 848 -10.82 29.72 6.56
C PHE A 848 -11.73 30.96 6.50
N ALA A 849 -13.03 30.76 6.30
CA ALA A 849 -14.04 31.80 6.39
C ALA A 849 -15.35 31.35 7.07
N LEU A 850 -15.91 32.23 7.91
CA LEU A 850 -17.30 32.15 8.37
C LEU A 850 -18.14 33.19 7.63
N VAL A 851 -19.26 32.78 7.07
CA VAL A 851 -20.18 33.64 6.30
C VAL A 851 -21.43 33.90 7.12
N VAL A 852 -21.74 35.17 7.35
CA VAL A 852 -22.92 35.62 8.10
C VAL A 852 -23.78 36.50 7.21
N GLY A 853 -25.05 36.14 7.03
CA GLY A 853 -25.96 36.73 6.05
C GLY A 853 -25.87 36.05 4.68
N ALA A 854 -26.87 36.32 3.84
CA ALA A 854 -26.94 35.74 2.50
C ALA A 854 -25.93 36.39 1.54
N ALA A 855 -25.00 35.61 1.00
CA ALA A 855 -24.07 35.98 -0.06
C ALA A 855 -23.82 34.80 -1.01
N GLN A 856 -23.36 35.10 -2.23
CA GLN A 856 -22.82 34.08 -3.13
C GLN A 856 -21.29 34.06 -2.96
N ILE A 857 -20.75 32.96 -2.43
CA ILE A 857 -19.32 32.74 -2.30
C ILE A 857 -18.87 31.89 -3.48
N ALA A 858 -17.87 32.38 -4.22
CA ALA A 858 -17.36 31.73 -5.43
C ALA A 858 -15.82 31.68 -5.47
N GLY A 859 -15.27 30.74 -6.24
CA GLY A 859 -13.81 30.63 -6.49
C GLY A 859 -13.07 29.97 -5.33
N GLY A 860 -11.74 30.11 -5.25
CA GLY A 860 -10.98 29.54 -4.13
C GLY A 860 -9.77 28.75 -4.57
N SER A 861 -8.71 29.42 -5.03
CA SER A 861 -7.41 28.72 -5.10
C SER A 861 -6.95 28.36 -3.69
N GLY A 862 -6.34 27.18 -3.56
CA GLY A 862 -5.88 26.59 -2.30
C GLY A 862 -7.02 25.99 -1.49
N GLN A 863 -6.70 25.02 -0.63
CA GLN A 863 -7.65 24.35 0.26
C GLN A 863 -8.36 25.36 1.17
N ASN A 864 -9.69 25.35 1.17
CA ASN A 864 -10.54 26.28 1.89
C ASN A 864 -11.45 25.56 2.89
N PHE A 865 -11.67 26.22 4.04
CA PHE A 865 -12.66 25.81 5.02
C PHE A 865 -13.72 26.90 5.15
N VAL A 866 -14.94 26.66 4.69
CA VAL A 866 -16.02 27.66 4.69
C VAL A 866 -17.25 27.14 5.40
N ALA A 867 -17.84 27.97 6.29
CA ALA A 867 -19.09 27.65 6.96
C ALA A 867 -20.07 28.83 6.95
N GLY A 868 -21.32 28.53 6.58
CA GLY A 868 -22.45 29.45 6.56
C GLY A 868 -23.26 29.52 7.85
N ASP A 869 -24.17 30.48 7.91
CA ASP A 869 -25.06 30.72 9.04
C ASP A 869 -26.46 30.09 8.86
N ASP A 870 -27.52 30.71 9.38
CA ASP A 870 -28.89 30.21 9.25
C ASP A 870 -29.66 30.81 8.06
N GLN A 871 -28.98 31.60 7.21
CA GLN A 871 -29.53 32.10 5.96
C GLN A 871 -29.21 31.16 4.81
N ASN A 872 -29.98 31.23 3.73
CA ASN A 872 -29.68 30.50 2.50
C ASN A 872 -28.35 30.96 1.92
N GLN A 873 -27.39 30.05 1.89
CA GLN A 873 -26.07 30.22 1.34
C GLN A 873 -25.98 29.69 -0.09
N PHE A 874 -25.07 30.30 -0.83
CA PHE A 874 -24.60 29.76 -2.11
C PHE A 874 -23.07 29.76 -2.01
N ILE A 875 -22.47 28.59 -1.82
CA ILE A 875 -21.03 28.42 -1.60
C ILE A 875 -20.52 27.42 -2.64
N VAL A 876 -19.75 27.91 -3.61
CA VAL A 876 -19.20 27.10 -4.70
C VAL A 876 -17.72 27.40 -4.87
N LEU A 877 -16.86 26.51 -4.38
CA LEU A 877 -15.41 26.77 -4.33
C LEU A 877 -14.63 26.13 -5.49
N GLY A 878 -13.29 26.18 -5.42
CA GLY A 878 -12.38 25.79 -6.50
C GLY A 878 -12.18 24.28 -6.66
N ALA A 879 -11.02 23.92 -7.23
CA ALA A 879 -10.61 22.55 -7.55
C ALA A 879 -9.64 21.90 -6.54
N ASP A 880 -9.43 22.54 -5.38
CA ASP A 880 -8.55 22.06 -4.31
C ASP A 880 -9.39 21.37 -3.22
N ASP A 881 -8.76 20.48 -2.42
CA ASP A 881 -9.46 19.74 -1.36
C ASP A 881 -10.08 20.70 -0.29
N ASP A 882 -11.39 20.89 -0.35
CA ASP A 882 -12.16 21.85 0.42
C ASP A 882 -12.99 21.20 1.55
N THR A 883 -13.39 22.00 2.52
CA THR A 883 -14.33 21.61 3.57
C THR A 883 -15.42 22.67 3.73
N LEU A 884 -16.66 22.31 3.40
CA LEU A 884 -17.77 23.23 3.23
C LEU A 884 -18.96 22.85 4.11
N PHE A 885 -19.56 23.84 4.78
CA PHE A 885 -20.77 23.68 5.59
C PHE A 885 -21.80 24.76 5.22
N GLY A 886 -22.99 24.35 4.77
CA GLY A 886 -24.09 25.24 4.40
C GLY A 886 -24.67 26.00 5.58
N GLY A 887 -24.98 25.28 6.67
CA GLY A 887 -25.55 25.84 7.88
C GLY A 887 -27.01 25.41 8.06
N SER A 888 -27.88 26.28 8.56
CA SER A 888 -29.29 25.92 8.83
C SER A 888 -30.30 26.49 7.82
N GLY A 889 -29.83 26.85 6.62
CA GLY A 889 -30.61 27.45 5.53
C GLY A 889 -31.09 26.43 4.50
N ASN A 890 -31.70 26.87 3.39
CA ASN A 890 -31.77 26.01 2.21
C ASN A 890 -30.62 26.41 1.30
N ASP A 891 -29.56 25.62 1.34
CA ASP A 891 -28.24 26.01 0.88
C ASP A 891 -27.90 25.32 -0.45
N THR A 892 -27.05 25.96 -1.24
CA THR A 892 -26.39 25.34 -2.39
C THR A 892 -24.91 25.35 -2.10
N VAL A 893 -24.33 24.18 -1.88
CA VAL A 893 -22.96 24.02 -1.36
C VAL A 893 -22.22 22.98 -2.18
N GLY A 894 -21.03 23.33 -2.65
CA GLY A 894 -20.17 22.39 -3.34
C GLY A 894 -18.86 22.98 -3.80
N SER A 895 -18.09 22.15 -4.49
CA SER A 895 -16.78 22.48 -5.07
C SER A 895 -16.78 22.04 -6.53
N LEU A 896 -15.70 22.37 -7.23
CA LEU A 896 -15.54 22.07 -8.65
C LEU A 896 -14.65 20.85 -8.87
N GLY A 897 -13.69 20.65 -7.97
CA GLY A 897 -12.93 19.42 -7.84
C GLY A 897 -12.06 19.42 -6.59
N GLY A 898 -11.24 18.38 -6.44
CA GLY A 898 -10.60 18.07 -5.16
C GLY A 898 -11.28 16.87 -4.49
N ASN A 899 -10.73 16.39 -3.39
CA ASN A 899 -11.38 15.38 -2.55
C ASN A 899 -12.02 16.07 -1.35
N ASP A 900 -13.27 16.44 -1.51
CA ASP A 900 -13.93 17.45 -0.71
C ASP A 900 -14.77 16.85 0.41
N ARG A 901 -15.04 17.68 1.42
CA ARG A 901 -16.00 17.37 2.48
C ARG A 901 -17.10 18.42 2.47
N VAL A 902 -18.28 18.06 1.99
CA VAL A 902 -19.37 19.00 1.78
C VAL A 902 -20.59 18.59 2.61
N SER A 903 -21.08 19.50 3.44
CA SER A 903 -22.30 19.30 4.24
C SER A 903 -23.34 20.39 3.95
N GLY A 904 -24.56 19.97 3.61
CA GLY A 904 -25.73 20.86 3.56
C GLY A 904 -26.17 21.31 4.95
N ASP A 905 -25.93 20.48 5.96
CA ASP A 905 -26.36 20.64 7.35
C ASP A 905 -27.90 20.60 7.52
N ALA A 906 -28.60 21.67 7.88
CA ALA A 906 -30.03 21.59 8.16
C ALA A 906 -30.82 22.46 7.19
N GLY A 907 -31.61 21.85 6.31
CA GLY A 907 -32.11 22.59 5.16
C GLY A 907 -32.87 21.73 4.18
N ASN A 908 -33.25 22.28 3.04
CA ASN A 908 -33.48 21.46 1.85
C ASN A 908 -32.39 21.91 0.88
N ASP A 909 -31.31 21.15 0.88
CA ASP A 909 -30.03 21.57 0.37
C ASP A 909 -29.74 20.92 -0.97
N ILE A 910 -28.91 21.60 -1.76
CA ILE A 910 -28.29 21.06 -2.96
C ILE A 910 -26.81 20.98 -2.66
N VAL A 911 -26.33 19.76 -2.50
CA VAL A 911 -24.95 19.43 -2.14
C VAL A 911 -24.31 18.74 -3.32
N TYR A 912 -23.19 19.24 -3.81
CA TYR A 912 -22.43 18.55 -4.86
C TYR A 912 -20.93 18.55 -4.59
N GLY A 913 -20.28 17.43 -4.91
CA GLY A 913 -18.87 17.18 -4.66
C GLY A 913 -17.98 17.86 -5.70
N GLY A 914 -18.15 17.51 -6.97
CA GLY A 914 -17.30 18.03 -8.03
C GLY A 914 -16.52 16.91 -8.70
N ALA A 915 -15.30 17.20 -9.12
CA ALA A 915 -14.36 16.19 -9.59
C ALA A 915 -13.37 15.75 -8.48
N GLY A 916 -13.43 14.50 -8.06
CA GLY A 916 -12.53 13.86 -7.11
C GLY A 916 -13.31 12.89 -6.22
N ASN A 917 -12.72 12.44 -5.11
CA ASN A 917 -13.41 11.50 -4.20
C ASN A 917 -14.01 12.24 -3.01
N ASP A 918 -15.30 12.52 -3.09
CA ASP A 918 -15.96 13.42 -2.16
C ASP A 918 -16.68 12.69 -1.03
N VAL A 919 -16.80 13.40 0.10
CA VAL A 919 -17.61 12.98 1.25
C VAL A 919 -18.73 13.98 1.45
N LEU A 920 -19.94 13.58 1.06
CA LEU A 920 -21.13 14.42 1.09
C LEU A 920 -22.02 14.08 2.29
N SER A 921 -22.61 15.09 2.91
CA SER A 921 -23.61 14.93 3.97
C SER A 921 -24.82 15.82 3.68
N SER A 922 -26.01 15.23 3.59
CA SER A 922 -27.27 15.95 3.47
C SER A 922 -27.60 16.70 4.76
N GLY A 923 -27.48 15.97 5.88
CA GLY A 923 -27.92 16.42 7.18
C GLY A 923 -29.43 16.23 7.34
N SER A 924 -30.20 17.26 7.69
CA SER A 924 -31.64 17.13 7.93
C SER A 924 -32.49 17.92 6.95
N GLY A 925 -33.45 17.25 6.33
CA GLY A 925 -34.48 17.83 5.48
C GLY A 925 -34.69 17.02 4.20
N ASN A 926 -34.96 17.67 3.06
CA ASN A 926 -35.08 16.94 1.78
C ASN A 926 -34.03 17.44 0.82
N ASP A 927 -32.97 16.67 0.70
CA ASP A 927 -31.73 17.15 0.11
C ASP A 927 -31.45 16.47 -1.23
N GLN A 928 -30.65 17.14 -2.07
CA GLN A 928 -30.15 16.60 -3.33
C GLN A 928 -28.63 16.54 -3.25
N LEU A 929 -28.08 15.34 -3.46
CA LEU A 929 -26.66 15.05 -3.35
C LEU A 929 -26.16 14.56 -4.71
N ASN A 930 -25.16 15.23 -5.24
CA ASN A 930 -24.49 14.85 -6.47
C ASN A 930 -23.00 14.62 -6.19
N GLY A 931 -22.52 13.38 -6.25
CA GLY A 931 -21.08 13.09 -6.07
C GLY A 931 -20.24 13.80 -7.12
N GLY A 932 -20.56 13.56 -8.39
CA GLY A 932 -19.84 14.10 -9.52
C GLY A 932 -18.93 13.05 -10.16
N PHE A 933 -17.69 13.43 -10.46
CA PHE A 933 -16.70 12.49 -11.01
C PHE A 933 -15.80 11.97 -9.90
N GLY A 934 -15.64 10.66 -9.81
CA GLY A 934 -14.76 10.01 -8.84
C GLY A 934 -15.56 9.03 -8.01
N PHE A 935 -14.93 8.44 -6.98
CA PHE A 935 -15.60 7.51 -6.09
C PHE A 935 -16.12 8.23 -4.85
N ASP A 936 -17.40 8.56 -4.88
CA ASP A 936 -18.03 9.45 -3.91
C ASP A 936 -18.78 8.69 -2.81
N SER A 937 -18.78 9.29 -1.62
CA SER A 937 -19.45 8.74 -0.46
C SER A 937 -20.45 9.71 0.16
N ALA A 938 -21.67 9.25 0.43
CA ALA A 938 -22.65 10.00 1.19
C ALA A 938 -22.74 9.47 2.62
N VAL A 939 -22.74 10.36 3.60
CA VAL A 939 -22.91 10.05 5.02
C VAL A 939 -24.35 10.34 5.44
N GLN A 940 -25.00 9.34 6.00
CA GLN A 940 -26.40 9.36 6.41
C GLN A 940 -26.54 9.02 7.90
N ALA A 941 -27.51 9.65 8.57
CA ALA A 941 -27.76 9.39 9.99
C ALA A 941 -28.37 7.99 10.21
N GLY A 942 -28.31 7.47 11.45
CA GLY A 942 -28.98 6.21 11.81
C GLY A 942 -28.35 4.97 11.19
N GLN A 943 -29.18 4.04 10.69
CA GLN A 943 -28.76 2.81 10.01
C GLN A 943 -29.63 2.53 8.78
N LEU A 944 -29.14 1.73 7.82
CA LEU A 944 -29.86 1.44 6.56
C LEU A 944 -31.32 1.01 6.75
N SER A 945 -31.66 0.27 7.82
CA SER A 945 -33.04 -0.17 8.07
C SER A 945 -34.02 0.94 8.42
N ASP A 946 -33.51 2.13 8.73
CA ASP A 946 -34.32 3.31 9.04
C ASP A 946 -34.83 3.98 7.77
N TYR A 947 -34.33 3.57 6.60
CA TYR A 947 -34.64 4.16 5.30
C TYR A 947 -35.45 3.20 4.44
N ARG A 948 -36.31 3.78 3.61
CA ARG A 948 -36.82 3.14 2.40
C ARG A 948 -35.96 3.61 1.24
N VAL A 949 -35.48 2.67 0.44
CA VAL A 949 -34.67 2.97 -0.75
C VAL A 949 -35.50 2.75 -2.00
N ASP A 950 -35.60 3.77 -2.86
CA ASP A 950 -36.28 3.71 -4.14
C ASP A 950 -35.31 4.14 -5.25
N VAL A 951 -35.27 3.41 -6.37
CA VAL A 951 -34.39 3.74 -7.51
C VAL A 951 -35.24 4.25 -8.67
N HIS A 952 -34.93 5.45 -9.16
CA HIS A 952 -35.64 6.10 -10.26
C HIS A 952 -34.67 6.54 -11.36
N GLY A 953 -34.57 5.73 -12.41
CA GLY A 953 -33.61 5.97 -13.48
C GLY A 953 -32.19 5.95 -12.93
N ASN A 954 -31.54 7.12 -12.95
CA ASN A 954 -30.15 7.31 -12.53
C ASN A 954 -30.01 7.87 -11.10
N THR A 955 -31.13 7.99 -10.38
CA THR A 955 -31.17 8.54 -9.01
C THR A 955 -31.58 7.48 -8.01
N VAL A 956 -31.03 7.57 -6.80
CA VAL A 956 -31.41 6.77 -5.63
C VAL A 956 -32.05 7.69 -4.60
N SER A 957 -33.27 7.38 -4.18
CA SER A 957 -33.96 8.12 -3.11
C SER A 957 -33.89 7.33 -1.80
N LEU A 958 -33.45 8.00 -0.73
CA LEU A 958 -33.44 7.49 0.64
C LEU A 958 -34.50 8.23 1.44
N THR A 959 -35.63 7.59 1.71
CA THR A 959 -36.70 8.17 2.55
C THR A 959 -36.60 7.63 3.97
N GLN A 960 -36.31 8.50 4.94
CA GLN A 960 -36.31 8.17 6.36
C GLN A 960 -37.71 7.78 6.85
N GLN A 961 -37.84 6.60 7.45
CA GLN A 961 -39.13 6.07 7.89
C GLN A 961 -39.70 6.80 9.12
N ALA A 962 -38.85 7.45 9.92
CA ALA A 962 -39.24 8.10 11.17
C ALA A 962 -39.96 9.44 10.97
N ASN A 963 -39.48 10.27 10.03
CA ASN A 963 -39.96 11.63 9.76
C ASN A 963 -40.49 11.82 8.33
N GLY A 964 -40.16 10.93 7.39
CA GLY A 964 -40.56 11.01 5.98
C GLY A 964 -39.69 11.93 5.13
N GLU A 965 -38.61 12.45 5.69
CA GLU A 965 -37.58 13.21 4.96
C GLU A 965 -36.95 12.33 3.88
N THR A 966 -36.63 12.92 2.73
CA THR A 966 -36.16 12.19 1.54
C THR A 966 -34.97 12.88 0.91
N ASP A 967 -33.89 12.14 0.81
CA ASP A 967 -32.67 12.57 0.13
C ASP A 967 -32.58 11.89 -1.24
N ILE A 968 -32.15 12.62 -2.25
CA ILE A 968 -31.96 12.14 -3.62
C ILE A 968 -30.47 12.15 -3.91
N LEU A 969 -29.91 10.98 -4.21
CA LEU A 969 -28.51 10.81 -4.55
C LEU A 969 -28.34 10.50 -6.03
N THR A 970 -27.37 11.19 -6.63
CA THR A 970 -26.86 10.96 -7.98
C THR A 970 -25.34 10.93 -7.90
N ASP A 971 -24.69 10.10 -8.71
CA ASP A 971 -23.23 9.96 -8.73
C ASP A 971 -22.57 9.66 -7.37
N VAL A 972 -23.30 9.08 -6.43
CA VAL A 972 -22.73 8.56 -5.18
C VAL A 972 -22.58 7.05 -5.29
N GLU A 973 -21.39 6.51 -5.06
CA GLU A 973 -21.10 5.07 -5.12
C GLU A 973 -21.24 4.37 -3.76
N LEU A 974 -21.07 5.10 -2.66
CA LEU A 974 -21.11 4.52 -1.32
C LEU A 974 -21.93 5.35 -0.34
N VAL A 975 -23.03 4.79 0.16
CA VAL A 975 -23.78 5.38 1.28
C VAL A 975 -23.34 4.75 2.59
N GLN A 976 -22.72 5.56 3.45
CA GLN A 976 -22.31 5.20 4.80
C GLN A 976 -23.36 5.68 5.80
N PHE A 977 -23.76 4.80 6.70
CA PHE A 977 -24.66 5.16 7.80
C PHE A 977 -23.86 5.30 9.10
N ALA A 978 -24.29 6.19 10.00
CA ALA A 978 -23.67 6.38 11.32
C ALA A 978 -23.53 5.09 12.14
N SER A 979 -24.38 4.10 11.87
CA SER A 979 -24.29 2.75 12.42
C SER A 979 -24.83 1.71 11.44
N GLY A 980 -24.36 0.47 11.55
CA GLY A 980 -24.83 -0.64 10.71
C GLY A 980 -24.07 -0.81 9.41
N SER A 981 -24.70 -1.45 8.42
CA SER A 981 -24.10 -1.73 7.11
C SER A 981 -24.30 -0.58 6.14
N SER A 982 -23.28 -0.30 5.34
CA SER A 982 -23.32 0.62 4.20
C SER A 982 -24.09 0.03 3.02
N LEU A 983 -24.48 0.90 2.09
CA LEU A 983 -25.14 0.56 0.83
C LEU A 983 -24.25 1.01 -0.33
N ALA A 984 -23.92 0.09 -1.25
CA ALA A 984 -23.19 0.44 -2.46
C ALA A 984 -24.16 0.75 -3.60
N ILE A 985 -23.80 1.69 -4.45
CA ILE A 985 -24.51 2.04 -5.67
C ILE A 985 -23.49 1.91 -6.81
N ALA A 986 -23.76 1.01 -7.74
CA ALA A 986 -22.89 0.74 -8.88
C ALA A 986 -23.52 1.27 -10.17
N TYR A 987 -22.78 2.13 -10.86
CA TYR A 987 -23.13 2.70 -12.16
C TYR A 987 -22.59 1.88 -13.33
N SER A 988 -21.78 0.85 -13.07
CA SER A 988 -21.32 -0.12 -14.06
C SER A 988 -21.33 -1.57 -13.55
N GLU A 989 -21.28 -2.54 -14.48
CA GLU A 989 -21.11 -3.96 -14.14
C GLU A 989 -19.78 -4.19 -13.40
N ALA A 990 -18.72 -3.49 -13.78
CA ALA A 990 -17.40 -3.60 -13.15
C ALA A 990 -17.45 -3.18 -11.67
N GLU A 991 -18.09 -2.06 -11.36
CA GLU A 991 -18.32 -1.58 -9.99
C GLU A 991 -19.16 -2.57 -9.18
N ALA A 992 -20.27 -3.07 -9.76
CA ALA A 992 -21.13 -4.02 -9.07
C ALA A 992 -20.38 -5.31 -8.68
N VAL A 993 -19.55 -5.82 -9.58
CA VAL A 993 -18.71 -7.00 -9.33
C VAL A 993 -17.63 -6.69 -8.30
N ALA A 994 -16.97 -5.53 -8.38
CA ALA A 994 -15.95 -5.13 -7.41
C ALA A 994 -16.52 -5.00 -6.00
N HIS A 995 -17.65 -4.29 -5.85
CA HIS A 995 -18.37 -4.18 -4.58
C HIS A 995 -18.74 -5.57 -4.03
N HIS A 996 -19.30 -6.44 -4.87
CA HIS A 996 -19.66 -7.80 -4.44
C HIS A 996 -18.46 -8.58 -3.93
N LEU A 997 -17.35 -8.58 -4.69
CA LEU A 997 -16.16 -9.33 -4.33
C LEU A 997 -15.56 -8.83 -3.01
N VAL A 998 -15.39 -7.51 -2.86
CA VAL A 998 -14.78 -6.91 -1.68
C VAL A 998 -15.69 -7.03 -0.45
N ARG A 999 -16.99 -6.76 -0.57
CA ARG A 999 -17.95 -6.90 0.54
C ARG A 999 -18.12 -8.34 1.00
N THR A 1000 -18.32 -9.27 0.05
CA THR A 1000 -18.63 -10.67 0.38
C THR A 1000 -17.43 -11.42 0.90
N TRP A 1001 -16.25 -11.19 0.30
CA TRP A 1001 -15.08 -12.05 0.54
C TRP A 1001 -14.01 -11.39 1.40
N LEU A 1002 -13.92 -10.05 1.43
CA LEU A 1002 -13.00 -9.31 2.29
C LEU A 1002 -13.69 -8.71 3.52
N GLY A 1003 -15.01 -8.61 3.51
CA GLY A 1003 -15.81 -8.16 4.67
C GLY A 1003 -15.68 -6.66 4.96
N ARG A 1004 -15.39 -5.86 3.92
CA ARG A 1004 -15.28 -4.39 3.98
C ARG A 1004 -15.81 -3.75 2.69
N ASP A 1005 -15.91 -2.43 2.67
CA ASP A 1005 -16.19 -1.67 1.46
C ASP A 1005 -14.94 -1.41 0.63
N LEU A 1006 -15.15 -1.00 -0.64
CA LEU A 1006 -14.10 -0.43 -1.47
C LEU A 1006 -13.60 0.86 -0.80
N THR A 1007 -12.27 1.04 -0.81
CA THR A 1007 -11.66 2.35 -0.51
C THR A 1007 -11.77 3.27 -1.73
N ALA A 1008 -11.66 4.58 -1.55
CA ALA A 1008 -11.68 5.56 -2.65
C ALA A 1008 -10.68 5.18 -3.76
N ALA A 1009 -9.43 4.85 -3.40
CA ALA A 1009 -8.41 4.43 -4.37
C ALA A 1009 -8.76 3.12 -5.12
N GLU A 1010 -9.46 2.18 -4.48
CA GLU A 1010 -9.94 0.97 -5.17
C GLU A 1010 -11.15 1.28 -6.06
N GLY A 1011 -12.03 2.17 -5.62
CA GLY A 1011 -13.17 2.69 -6.39
C GLY A 1011 -12.71 3.39 -7.66
N ASP A 1012 -11.79 4.35 -7.55
CA ASP A 1012 -11.12 5.02 -8.66
C ASP A 1012 -10.51 4.03 -9.63
N ALA A 1013 -9.78 3.04 -9.10
CA ALA A 1013 -9.15 2.02 -9.94
C ALA A 1013 -10.20 1.23 -10.73
N VAL A 1014 -11.39 0.99 -10.17
CA VAL A 1014 -12.48 0.28 -10.82
C VAL A 1014 -13.21 1.17 -11.84
N GLN A 1015 -13.48 2.43 -11.52
CA GLN A 1015 -14.12 3.38 -12.44
C GLN A 1015 -13.26 3.64 -13.69
N ASN A 1016 -11.94 3.58 -13.56
CA ASN A 1016 -10.99 3.69 -14.67
C ASN A 1016 -10.93 2.45 -15.59
N LEU A 1017 -11.62 1.35 -15.25
CA LEU A 1017 -11.68 0.13 -16.07
C LEU A 1017 -12.79 0.21 -17.14
N ALA A 1018 -12.76 1.23 -17.98
CA ALA A 1018 -13.76 1.42 -19.03
C ALA A 1018 -13.89 0.17 -19.93
N GLY A 1019 -15.11 -0.42 -19.96
CA GLY A 1019 -15.42 -1.60 -20.76
C GLY A 1019 -14.90 -2.94 -20.21
N ALA A 1020 -14.39 -2.97 -18.97
CA ALA A 1020 -13.96 -4.22 -18.33
C ALA A 1020 -15.13 -5.16 -18.02
N THR A 1021 -14.86 -6.45 -18.17
CA THR A 1021 -15.81 -7.52 -17.86
C THR A 1021 -15.68 -7.95 -16.40
N ALA A 1022 -16.68 -8.67 -15.88
CA ALA A 1022 -16.60 -9.32 -14.58
C ALA A 1022 -15.34 -10.21 -14.40
N ALA A 1023 -14.83 -10.78 -15.49
CA ALA A 1023 -13.62 -11.60 -15.47
C ALA A 1023 -12.35 -10.77 -15.26
N ASP A 1024 -12.30 -9.56 -15.81
CA ASP A 1024 -11.16 -8.64 -15.67
C ASP A 1024 -11.07 -8.13 -14.23
N VAL A 1025 -12.21 -7.71 -13.65
CA VAL A 1025 -12.30 -7.33 -12.24
C VAL A 1025 -11.92 -8.48 -11.32
N LEU A 1026 -12.36 -9.70 -11.63
CA LEU A 1026 -12.01 -10.88 -10.84
C LEU A 1026 -10.50 -11.20 -10.89
N ALA A 1027 -9.85 -10.97 -12.03
CA ALA A 1027 -8.41 -11.15 -12.17
C ALA A 1027 -7.65 -10.16 -11.28
N ILE A 1028 -8.07 -8.90 -11.26
CA ILE A 1028 -7.53 -7.87 -10.36
C ILE A 1028 -7.76 -8.27 -8.90
N PHE A 1029 -8.98 -8.67 -8.54
CA PHE A 1029 -9.31 -9.10 -7.18
C PHE A 1029 -8.39 -10.21 -6.67
N ARG A 1030 -8.14 -11.25 -7.49
CA ARG A 1030 -7.23 -12.35 -7.12
C ARG A 1030 -5.77 -11.94 -6.96
N SER A 1031 -5.37 -10.80 -7.51
CA SER A 1031 -4.03 -10.25 -7.33
C SER A 1031 -3.87 -9.52 -6.00
N LEU A 1032 -4.96 -9.20 -5.31
CA LEU A 1032 -4.91 -8.50 -4.02
C LEU A 1032 -4.25 -9.37 -2.95
N PRO A 1033 -3.29 -8.84 -2.17
CA PRO A 1033 -2.59 -9.59 -1.11
C PRO A 1033 -3.53 -10.23 -0.08
N GLU A 1034 -4.68 -9.61 0.15
CA GLU A 1034 -5.71 -10.05 1.11
C GLU A 1034 -6.36 -11.37 0.67
N THR A 1035 -6.50 -11.58 -0.65
CA THR A 1035 -7.05 -12.83 -1.20
C THR A 1035 -6.14 -14.03 -0.98
N VAL A 1036 -4.82 -13.81 -0.94
CA VAL A 1036 -3.83 -14.84 -0.59
C VAL A 1036 -3.98 -15.24 0.88
N LYS A 1037 -4.07 -14.25 1.78
CA LYS A 1037 -4.22 -14.49 3.23
C LYS A 1037 -5.49 -15.28 3.56
N LEU A 1038 -6.57 -15.06 2.82
CA LEU A 1038 -7.85 -15.74 2.99
C LEU A 1038 -8.01 -17.01 2.15
N SER A 1039 -6.97 -17.43 1.40
CA SER A 1039 -7.01 -18.59 0.49
C SER A 1039 -8.13 -18.51 -0.56
N LEU A 1040 -8.46 -17.30 -1.01
CA LEU A 1040 -9.53 -17.05 -1.99
C LEU A 1040 -9.07 -17.32 -3.43
N GLN A 1041 -7.76 -17.45 -3.68
CA GLN A 1041 -7.22 -17.79 -5.00
C GLN A 1041 -7.62 -19.20 -5.46
N ASP A 1042 -7.90 -20.11 -4.51
CA ASP A 1042 -8.32 -21.49 -4.81
C ASP A 1042 -9.82 -21.60 -5.15
N LYS A 1043 -10.58 -20.51 -4.96
CA LYS A 1043 -12.01 -20.45 -5.30
C LYS A 1043 -12.23 -20.32 -6.80
N THR A 1044 -13.17 -21.10 -7.32
CA THR A 1044 -13.59 -20.99 -8.72
C THR A 1044 -14.26 -19.66 -8.98
N SER A 1045 -14.21 -19.16 -10.22
CA SER A 1045 -14.85 -17.89 -10.57
C SER A 1045 -16.37 -17.91 -10.32
N SER A 1046 -17.00 -19.08 -10.48
CA SER A 1046 -18.43 -19.26 -10.19
C SER A 1046 -18.75 -19.20 -8.70
N GLU A 1047 -17.82 -19.58 -7.82
CA GLU A 1047 -18.00 -19.41 -6.38
C GLU A 1047 -17.87 -17.94 -6.00
N LEU A 1048 -16.82 -17.27 -6.48
CA LEU A 1048 -16.53 -15.87 -6.12
C LEU A 1048 -17.63 -14.90 -6.59
N LEU A 1049 -18.23 -15.17 -7.75
CA LEU A 1049 -19.32 -14.37 -8.31
C LEU A 1049 -20.70 -14.92 -7.93
N SER A 1050 -20.83 -15.80 -6.93
CA SER A 1050 -22.12 -16.37 -6.58
C SER A 1050 -23.01 -15.31 -5.90
N GLY A 1051 -24.11 -14.93 -6.56
CA GLY A 1051 -25.14 -14.04 -6.01
C GLY A 1051 -24.86 -12.55 -6.19
N TRP A 1052 -23.82 -12.18 -6.93
CA TRP A 1052 -23.46 -10.77 -7.21
C TRP A 1052 -24.58 -9.96 -7.86
N ASP A 1053 -25.45 -10.61 -8.63
CA ASP A 1053 -26.58 -10.01 -9.34
C ASP A 1053 -27.85 -9.90 -8.47
N THR A 1054 -27.80 -10.40 -7.23
CA THR A 1054 -28.94 -10.43 -6.30
C THR A 1054 -28.58 -9.90 -4.91
N ASP A 1055 -27.40 -9.30 -4.75
CA ASP A 1055 -26.93 -8.76 -3.48
C ASP A 1055 -27.79 -7.54 -3.08
N PRO A 1056 -28.56 -7.60 -1.98
CA PRO A 1056 -29.42 -6.49 -1.58
C PRO A 1056 -28.65 -5.30 -1.01
N THR A 1057 -27.34 -5.42 -0.81
CA THR A 1057 -26.46 -4.34 -0.33
C THR A 1057 -25.81 -3.55 -1.47
N ILE A 1058 -26.13 -3.91 -2.73
CA ILE A 1058 -25.60 -3.29 -3.94
C ILE A 1058 -26.77 -2.91 -4.85
N ILE A 1059 -26.95 -1.62 -5.09
CA ILE A 1059 -27.89 -1.10 -6.10
C ILE A 1059 -27.16 -1.02 -7.43
N ARG A 1060 -27.81 -1.45 -8.50
CA ARG A 1060 -27.27 -1.37 -9.86
C ARG A 1060 -28.08 -0.39 -10.70
N ILE A 1061 -27.44 0.64 -11.21
CA ILE A 1061 -28.02 1.66 -12.09
C ILE A 1061 -27.64 1.42 -13.55
N ASP A 1062 -26.41 0.94 -13.83
CA ASP A 1062 -25.87 0.69 -15.17
C ASP A 1062 -26.05 1.91 -16.12
N ALA A 1063 -25.35 3.01 -15.82
CA ALA A 1063 -25.46 4.30 -16.53
C ALA A 1063 -24.48 4.44 -17.71
N THR A 1064 -24.86 5.23 -18.71
CA THR A 1064 -23.96 5.63 -19.82
C THR A 1064 -23.30 6.95 -19.48
N ARG A 1065 -21.99 6.95 -19.24
CA ARG A 1065 -21.20 8.12 -18.83
C ARG A 1065 -20.29 8.70 -19.92
N TYR A 1066 -20.15 8.02 -21.07
CA TYR A 1066 -19.23 8.43 -22.14
C TYR A 1066 -19.98 8.69 -23.44
N PHE A 1067 -19.80 9.88 -24.00
CA PHE A 1067 -20.37 10.32 -25.27
C PHE A 1067 -19.25 10.77 -26.20
N THR A 1068 -19.22 10.24 -27.42
CA THR A 1068 -18.21 10.62 -28.42
C THR A 1068 -18.93 10.96 -29.73
N GLY A 1069 -18.72 12.18 -30.21
CA GLY A 1069 -19.24 12.70 -31.46
C GLY A 1069 -18.47 12.21 -32.68
N GLY A 1070 -18.96 12.59 -33.86
CA GLY A 1070 -18.48 12.11 -35.14
C GLY A 1070 -17.27 12.87 -35.69
N ALA A 1071 -17.12 12.85 -37.02
CA ALA A 1071 -16.23 13.76 -37.74
C ALA A 1071 -17.03 14.89 -38.44
N GLU A 1072 -18.30 15.03 -38.07
CA GLU A 1072 -19.26 15.98 -38.61
C GLU A 1072 -19.57 17.01 -37.53
N ASN A 1073 -20.13 18.16 -37.90
CA ASN A 1073 -20.49 19.19 -36.92
C ASN A 1073 -21.74 18.76 -36.14
N ASP A 1074 -21.58 18.40 -34.86
CA ASP A 1074 -22.65 17.90 -34.00
C ASP A 1074 -23.26 19.02 -33.13
N ARG A 1075 -24.57 18.93 -32.84
CA ARG A 1075 -25.27 19.83 -31.91
C ARG A 1075 -26.36 19.10 -31.16
N GLY A 1076 -26.38 19.18 -29.82
CA GLY A 1076 -27.44 18.56 -29.03
C GLY A 1076 -27.35 18.76 -27.52
N TYR A 1077 -28.40 18.30 -26.83
CA TYR A 1077 -28.42 18.21 -25.37
C TYR A 1077 -27.86 16.86 -24.93
N LEU A 1078 -27.08 16.86 -23.85
CA LEU A 1078 -26.71 15.65 -23.12
C LEU A 1078 -27.73 15.37 -22.00
N PRO A 1079 -27.81 14.11 -21.50
CA PRO A 1079 -28.61 13.81 -20.31
C PRO A 1079 -28.15 14.65 -19.12
N LEU A 1080 -29.10 15.19 -18.35
CA LEU A 1080 -28.81 15.98 -17.15
C LEU A 1080 -28.72 15.07 -15.91
N GLY A 1081 -28.03 15.56 -14.89
CA GLY A 1081 -27.97 14.97 -13.55
C GLY A 1081 -26.76 14.08 -13.28
N LEU A 1082 -26.22 13.38 -14.28
CA LEU A 1082 -25.01 12.56 -14.12
C LEU A 1082 -23.74 13.34 -14.51
N ALA A 1083 -22.61 12.94 -13.94
CA ALA A 1083 -21.29 13.29 -14.40
C ALA A 1083 -20.96 12.56 -15.71
N LEU A 1084 -20.78 13.32 -16.80
CA LEU A 1084 -20.64 12.83 -18.16
C LEU A 1084 -19.34 13.26 -18.82
N ASN A 1085 -18.60 12.30 -19.35
CA ASN A 1085 -17.49 12.53 -20.26
C ASN A 1085 -18.02 12.68 -21.68
N ALA A 1086 -17.93 13.87 -22.25
CA ALA A 1086 -18.28 14.13 -23.63
C ALA A 1086 -17.06 14.54 -24.45
N ASP A 1087 -16.95 13.98 -25.64
CA ASP A 1087 -15.93 14.31 -26.63
C ASP A 1087 -16.66 14.63 -27.94
N GLY A 1088 -16.55 15.87 -28.45
CA GLY A 1088 -17.20 16.26 -29.70
C GLY A 1088 -16.64 15.53 -30.92
N GLY A 1089 -15.41 15.04 -30.86
CA GLY A 1089 -14.75 14.38 -31.97
C GLY A 1089 -14.08 15.38 -32.91
N ALA A 1090 -14.35 15.29 -34.22
CA ALA A 1090 -13.83 16.24 -35.19
C ALA A 1090 -14.99 16.98 -35.85
N GLY A 1091 -14.81 18.27 -36.13
CA GLY A 1091 -15.87 19.08 -36.68
C GLY A 1091 -15.98 20.38 -35.92
N LEU A 1092 -17.16 20.98 -35.96
CA LEU A 1092 -17.55 22.04 -35.04
C LEU A 1092 -18.72 21.54 -34.21
N ASP A 1093 -18.49 21.37 -32.92
CA ASP A 1093 -19.38 20.69 -32.01
C ASP A 1093 -19.94 21.68 -30.97
N ILE A 1094 -21.27 21.64 -30.82
CA ILE A 1094 -22.02 22.58 -29.99
C ILE A 1094 -22.79 21.81 -28.92
N LEU A 1095 -22.39 21.98 -27.66
CA LEU A 1095 -23.16 21.50 -26.52
C LEU A 1095 -24.33 22.45 -26.26
N GLN A 1096 -25.56 21.94 -26.29
CA GLN A 1096 -26.75 22.70 -25.90
C GLN A 1096 -27.06 22.48 -24.42
N MET A 1097 -27.20 23.56 -23.65
CA MET A 1097 -27.45 23.57 -22.21
C MET A 1097 -28.75 24.32 -21.86
N PRO A 1098 -29.52 23.84 -20.88
CA PRO A 1098 -30.65 24.59 -20.33
C PRO A 1098 -30.17 25.82 -19.55
N GLY A 1099 -31.04 26.81 -19.37
CA GLY A 1099 -30.75 27.99 -18.56
C GLY A 1099 -29.93 29.06 -19.29
N GLY A 1100 -29.06 29.73 -18.54
CA GLY A 1100 -28.08 30.71 -18.99
C GLY A 1100 -26.68 30.42 -18.50
N ARG A 1101 -25.71 31.23 -18.96
CA ARG A 1101 -24.30 31.07 -18.58
C ARG A 1101 -24.06 31.26 -17.07
N ASP A 1102 -24.89 32.07 -16.41
CA ASP A 1102 -24.82 32.28 -14.96
C ASP A 1102 -25.34 31.08 -14.15
N ASP A 1103 -25.98 30.09 -14.80
CA ASP A 1103 -26.46 28.85 -14.16
C ASP A 1103 -25.38 27.76 -14.13
N VAL A 1104 -24.20 28.02 -14.69
CA VAL A 1104 -23.10 27.05 -14.77
C VAL A 1104 -21.77 27.66 -14.32
N HIS A 1105 -20.92 26.83 -13.75
CA HIS A 1105 -19.50 27.10 -13.61
C HIS A 1105 -18.73 26.43 -14.76
N LEU A 1106 -17.66 27.08 -15.24
CA LEU A 1106 -16.81 26.60 -16.33
C LEU A 1106 -15.34 26.70 -15.93
N GLU A 1107 -14.63 25.58 -15.89
CA GLU A 1107 -13.22 25.50 -15.53
C GLU A 1107 -12.44 24.56 -16.45
N PHE A 1108 -11.22 24.95 -16.84
CA PHE A 1108 -10.33 24.06 -17.58
C PHE A 1108 -9.54 23.17 -16.62
N SER A 1109 -9.70 21.85 -16.77
CA SER A 1109 -8.94 20.82 -16.08
C SER A 1109 -8.10 20.04 -17.10
N GLY A 1110 -6.81 20.38 -17.20
CA GLY A 1110 -5.91 19.79 -18.21
C GLY A 1110 -6.35 20.13 -19.64
N ASP A 1111 -6.64 19.11 -20.45
CA ASP A 1111 -7.15 19.23 -21.81
C ASP A 1111 -8.69 19.11 -21.90
N ARG A 1112 -9.39 19.26 -20.78
CA ARG A 1112 -10.86 19.18 -20.67
C ARG A 1112 -11.46 20.38 -19.96
N LEU A 1113 -12.73 20.64 -20.23
CA LEU A 1113 -13.51 21.80 -19.81
C LEU A 1113 -14.62 21.21 -19.00
N GLU A 1114 -14.52 21.40 -17.71
CA GLU A 1114 -15.50 20.97 -16.75
C GLU A 1114 -16.56 22.06 -16.67
N LEU A 1115 -17.79 21.64 -16.95
CA LEU A 1115 -18.97 22.43 -16.77
C LEU A 1115 -19.75 21.85 -15.61
N THR A 1116 -19.96 22.65 -14.57
CA THR A 1116 -20.78 22.26 -13.41
C THR A 1116 -22.06 23.06 -13.41
N GLN A 1117 -23.21 22.39 -13.51
CA GLN A 1117 -24.52 23.03 -13.45
C GLN A 1117 -24.89 23.32 -12.00
N LEU A 1118 -25.10 24.59 -11.67
CA LEU A 1118 -25.27 25.04 -10.28
C LEU A 1118 -26.63 24.65 -9.68
N SER A 1119 -27.60 24.29 -10.53
CA SER A 1119 -28.97 23.94 -10.09
C SER A 1119 -29.11 22.52 -9.54
N ASP A 1120 -28.25 21.61 -9.95
CA ASP A 1120 -28.33 20.17 -9.63
C ASP A 1120 -26.96 19.49 -9.48
N GLY A 1121 -25.87 20.25 -9.57
CA GLY A 1121 -24.50 19.76 -9.47
C GLY A 1121 -24.04 18.91 -10.66
N ALA A 1122 -24.81 18.82 -11.75
CA ALA A 1122 -24.45 17.96 -12.87
C ALA A 1122 -23.15 18.43 -13.54
N ILE A 1123 -22.21 17.50 -13.76
CA ILE A 1123 -20.89 17.82 -14.30
C ILE A 1123 -20.73 17.26 -15.71
N PHE A 1124 -20.22 18.08 -16.61
CA PHE A 1124 -19.82 17.65 -17.95
C PHE A 1124 -18.33 17.91 -18.12
N SER A 1125 -17.56 16.83 -18.30
CA SER A 1125 -16.16 16.95 -18.71
C SER A 1125 -16.12 16.91 -20.23
N LEU A 1126 -15.90 18.06 -20.85
CA LEU A 1126 -15.95 18.26 -22.29
C LEU A 1126 -14.56 18.20 -22.91
N LYS A 1127 -14.49 17.69 -24.14
CA LYS A 1127 -13.31 17.70 -25.01
C LYS A 1127 -13.76 17.86 -26.46
N ASN A 1128 -12.95 18.49 -27.33
CA ASN A 1128 -13.31 18.77 -28.73
C ASN A 1128 -14.70 19.41 -28.88
N ALA A 1129 -15.10 20.27 -27.94
CA ALA A 1129 -16.29 21.09 -28.09
C ALA A 1129 -15.85 22.52 -28.34
N GLU A 1130 -16.31 23.13 -29.43
CA GLU A 1130 -15.95 24.50 -29.81
C GLU A 1130 -16.92 25.54 -29.23
N MET A 1131 -18.13 25.13 -28.85
CA MET A 1131 -19.13 26.06 -28.31
C MET A 1131 -20.11 25.41 -27.33
N ILE A 1132 -20.50 26.16 -26.31
CA ILE A 1132 -21.65 25.88 -25.44
C ILE A 1132 -22.75 26.89 -25.81
N ALA A 1133 -23.96 26.41 -26.02
CA ALA A 1133 -25.12 27.24 -26.34
C ALA A 1133 -26.22 27.05 -25.31
N PHE A 1134 -26.67 28.16 -24.71
CA PHE A 1134 -27.70 28.17 -23.69
C PHE A 1134 -29.09 28.47 -24.28
N ASP A 1135 -30.13 28.02 -23.58
CA ASP A 1135 -31.53 28.22 -24.00
C ASP A 1135 -31.95 29.69 -24.00
N ASN A 1136 -31.28 30.54 -23.20
CA ASN A 1136 -31.48 31.99 -23.18
C ASN A 1136 -30.78 32.72 -24.35
N HIS A 1137 -30.19 31.98 -25.30
CA HIS A 1137 -29.42 32.47 -26.44
C HIS A 1137 -28.02 33.01 -26.12
N GLU A 1138 -27.54 32.85 -24.88
CA GLU A 1138 -26.12 33.07 -24.58
C GLU A 1138 -25.29 31.90 -25.11
N THR A 1139 -24.03 32.20 -25.42
CA THR A 1139 -23.07 31.19 -25.85
C THR A 1139 -21.71 31.43 -25.24
N VAL A 1140 -20.91 30.37 -25.22
CA VAL A 1140 -19.53 30.37 -24.80
C VAL A 1140 -18.71 29.70 -25.88
N VAL A 1141 -17.82 30.46 -26.53
CA VAL A 1141 -16.89 29.95 -27.53
C VAL A 1141 -15.62 29.48 -26.85
N ILE A 1142 -15.15 28.29 -27.19
CA ILE A 1142 -13.92 27.69 -26.69
C ILE A 1142 -12.88 27.80 -27.81
N ALA A 1143 -11.92 28.71 -27.66
CA ALA A 1143 -10.88 29.03 -28.62
C ALA A 1143 -9.58 28.29 -28.30
N HIS A 1144 -8.97 27.70 -29.32
CA HIS A 1144 -7.80 26.82 -29.19
C HIS A 1144 -6.47 27.57 -29.28
N ASP A 1145 -6.48 28.76 -29.88
CA ASP A 1145 -5.32 29.64 -29.95
C ASP A 1145 -5.70 31.12 -29.85
N GLN A 1146 -4.68 31.96 -29.72
CA GLN A 1146 -4.85 33.41 -29.60
C GLN A 1146 -5.56 34.02 -30.83
N ILE A 1147 -5.48 33.38 -31.99
CA ILE A 1147 -6.04 33.90 -33.23
C ILE A 1147 -7.55 33.63 -33.28
N GLU A 1148 -7.97 32.42 -32.91
CA GLU A 1148 -9.38 32.06 -32.72
C GLU A 1148 -10.04 32.93 -31.64
N ALA A 1149 -9.33 33.18 -30.53
CA ALA A 1149 -9.82 34.04 -29.46
C ALA A 1149 -10.07 35.49 -29.95
N VAL A 1150 -9.17 36.05 -30.75
CA VAL A 1150 -9.36 37.39 -31.35
C VAL A 1150 -10.55 37.42 -32.29
N LEU A 1151 -10.69 36.42 -33.17
CA LEU A 1151 -11.82 36.33 -34.09
C LEU A 1151 -13.15 36.23 -33.32
N ALA A 1152 -13.21 35.36 -32.31
CA ALA A 1152 -14.39 35.18 -31.46
C ALA A 1152 -14.78 36.47 -30.75
N ARG A 1153 -13.82 37.17 -30.12
CA ARG A 1153 -14.07 38.44 -29.42
C ARG A 1153 -14.55 39.53 -30.37
N LEU A 1154 -13.97 39.60 -31.57
CA LEU A 1154 -14.41 40.55 -32.60
C LEU A 1154 -15.81 40.24 -33.09
N VAL A 1155 -16.16 38.97 -33.31
CA VAL A 1155 -17.52 38.64 -33.77
C VAL A 1155 -18.55 38.88 -32.66
N HIS A 1156 -18.28 38.36 -31.47
CA HIS A 1156 -19.19 38.41 -30.33
C HIS A 1156 -19.37 39.84 -29.81
N GLY A 1157 -18.28 40.57 -29.54
CA GLY A 1157 -18.35 41.96 -29.09
C GLY A 1157 -18.92 42.89 -30.16
N PHE A 1158 -18.36 42.85 -31.38
CA PHE A 1158 -18.70 43.88 -32.36
C PHE A 1158 -20.09 43.73 -32.99
N PHE A 1159 -20.47 42.49 -33.32
CA PHE A 1159 -21.77 42.21 -33.95
C PHE A 1159 -22.86 41.86 -32.94
N ASP A 1160 -22.54 41.71 -31.65
CA ASP A 1160 -23.47 41.37 -30.57
C ASP A 1160 -24.27 40.09 -30.89
N ARG A 1161 -23.58 39.10 -31.46
CA ARG A 1161 -24.11 37.80 -31.88
C ARG A 1161 -23.00 36.80 -32.13
N ASP A 1162 -23.34 35.52 -32.18
CA ASP A 1162 -22.40 34.47 -32.56
C ASP A 1162 -22.09 34.47 -34.06
N ALA A 1163 -20.90 33.99 -34.39
CA ALA A 1163 -20.54 33.60 -35.74
C ALA A 1163 -21.44 32.42 -36.14
N ASN A 1164 -22.15 32.53 -37.27
CA ASN A 1164 -22.83 31.35 -37.79
C ASN A 1164 -21.81 30.34 -38.33
N LEU A 1165 -22.22 29.08 -38.51
CA LEU A 1165 -21.35 27.98 -38.93
C LEU A 1165 -20.53 28.30 -40.19
N ASP A 1166 -21.11 29.03 -41.15
CA ASP A 1166 -20.44 29.41 -42.40
C ASP A 1166 -19.43 30.56 -42.20
N GLU A 1167 -19.72 31.48 -41.29
CA GLU A 1167 -18.83 32.60 -40.92
C GLU A 1167 -17.62 32.10 -40.13
N TRP A 1168 -17.85 31.21 -39.17
CA TRP A 1168 -16.80 30.61 -38.35
C TRP A 1168 -15.88 29.71 -39.19
N HIS A 1169 -16.45 28.83 -40.03
CA HIS A 1169 -15.66 28.06 -41.00
C HIS A 1169 -14.90 28.94 -42.00
N ALA A 1170 -15.47 30.06 -42.46
CA ALA A 1170 -14.76 30.96 -43.37
C ALA A 1170 -13.58 31.67 -42.68
N GLY A 1171 -13.71 32.03 -41.41
CA GLY A 1171 -12.64 32.58 -40.59
C GLY A 1171 -11.53 31.55 -40.30
N LEU A 1172 -11.90 30.33 -39.90
CA LEU A 1172 -10.96 29.23 -39.63
C LEU A 1172 -10.25 28.71 -40.88
N ASN A 1173 -10.94 28.60 -42.02
CA ASN A 1173 -10.29 28.19 -43.28
C ASN A 1173 -9.24 29.23 -43.75
N ALA A 1174 -9.46 30.51 -43.48
CA ALA A 1174 -8.43 31.53 -43.72
C ALA A 1174 -7.21 31.36 -42.79
N LEU A 1175 -7.40 30.76 -41.61
CA LEU A 1175 -6.35 30.48 -40.62
C LEU A 1175 -5.55 29.20 -40.96
N ALA A 1176 -6.24 28.14 -41.37
CA ALA A 1176 -5.64 26.86 -41.77
C ALA A 1176 -4.70 26.99 -42.99
N ASP A 1177 -4.94 27.99 -43.85
CA ASP A 1177 -4.08 28.36 -44.99
C ASP A 1177 -2.84 29.20 -44.58
N LYS A 1178 -2.58 29.38 -43.27
CA LYS A 1178 -1.44 30.14 -42.69
C LYS A 1178 -1.42 31.63 -43.01
N VAL A 1179 -2.56 32.29 -43.04
CA VAL A 1179 -2.63 33.72 -43.34
C VAL A 1179 -2.48 34.57 -42.06
N SER A 1180 -1.78 35.70 -42.14
CA SER A 1180 -1.50 36.61 -41.00
C SER A 1180 -2.77 37.26 -40.43
N TYR A 1181 -2.68 37.81 -39.22
CA TYR A 1181 -3.72 38.63 -38.57
C TYR A 1181 -4.39 39.64 -39.54
N ASP A 1182 -3.64 40.16 -40.52
CA ASP A 1182 -4.13 41.07 -41.55
C ASP A 1182 -5.34 40.52 -42.34
N ALA A 1183 -5.36 39.23 -42.66
CA ALA A 1183 -6.45 38.65 -43.45
C ALA A 1183 -7.74 38.42 -42.64
N ILE A 1184 -7.62 38.15 -41.35
CA ILE A 1184 -8.75 38.07 -40.42
C ILE A 1184 -9.41 39.43 -40.31
N LEU A 1185 -8.59 40.49 -40.27
CA LEU A 1185 -9.09 41.84 -40.18
C LEU A 1185 -9.64 42.37 -41.49
N ASP A 1186 -9.05 42.04 -42.63
CA ASP A 1186 -9.65 42.29 -43.94
C ASP A 1186 -11.04 41.64 -44.04
N TRP A 1187 -11.19 40.41 -43.54
CA TRP A 1187 -12.47 39.70 -43.51
C TRP A 1187 -13.49 40.38 -42.58
N PHE A 1188 -13.05 40.81 -41.38
CA PHE A 1188 -13.87 41.47 -40.37
C PHE A 1188 -14.33 42.86 -40.83
N GLN A 1189 -13.40 43.70 -41.30
CA GLN A 1189 -13.67 45.07 -41.73
C GLN A 1189 -14.64 45.12 -42.92
N GLN A 1190 -14.54 44.20 -43.87
CA GLN A 1190 -15.48 44.07 -44.99
C GLN A 1190 -16.92 43.78 -44.55
N ARG A 1191 -17.11 43.13 -43.39
CA ARG A 1191 -18.44 42.80 -42.82
C ARG A 1191 -18.92 43.82 -41.81
N ALA A 1192 -18.01 44.55 -41.18
CA ALA A 1192 -18.27 45.57 -40.18
C ALA A 1192 -18.45 46.99 -40.75
N ASP A 1193 -18.22 47.20 -42.06
CA ASP A 1193 -18.31 48.50 -42.76
C ASP A 1193 -17.41 49.58 -42.15
N LEU A 1194 -16.22 49.18 -41.68
CA LEU A 1194 -15.28 50.04 -40.94
C LEU A 1194 -14.36 50.89 -41.83
N ASP A 1195 -14.15 50.47 -43.09
CA ASP A 1195 -13.19 51.10 -44.02
C ASP A 1195 -13.51 52.57 -44.31
N GLY A 1196 -14.80 52.92 -44.29
CA GLY A 1196 -15.30 54.27 -44.59
C GLY A 1196 -15.18 55.28 -43.45
N LEU A 1197 -14.81 54.85 -42.24
CA LEU A 1197 -14.81 55.71 -41.05
C LEU A 1197 -13.59 56.65 -40.98
N SER A 1198 -13.77 57.82 -40.36
CA SER A 1198 -12.64 58.68 -39.97
C SER A 1198 -11.83 58.02 -38.85
N ASN A 1199 -10.57 58.40 -38.61
CA ASN A 1199 -9.80 57.80 -37.50
C ASN A 1199 -10.48 58.01 -36.13
N VAL A 1200 -11.16 59.13 -35.94
CA VAL A 1200 -11.91 59.43 -34.71
C VAL A 1200 -13.10 58.48 -34.56
N ASP A 1201 -13.91 58.36 -35.61
CA ASP A 1201 -15.08 57.48 -35.60
C ASP A 1201 -14.69 56.01 -35.52
N TYR A 1202 -13.57 55.62 -36.15
CA TYR A 1202 -13.02 54.26 -36.09
C TYR A 1202 -12.64 53.89 -34.66
N VAL A 1203 -11.80 54.69 -33.98
CA VAL A 1203 -11.37 54.41 -32.60
C VAL A 1203 -12.58 54.36 -31.67
N GLN A 1204 -13.51 55.31 -31.79
CA GLN A 1204 -14.71 55.30 -30.94
C GLN A 1204 -15.62 54.09 -31.20
N THR A 1205 -15.79 53.70 -32.46
CA THR A 1205 -16.60 52.52 -32.80
C THR A 1205 -15.98 51.25 -32.25
N ILE A 1206 -14.66 51.07 -32.35
CA ILE A 1206 -13.98 49.89 -31.82
C ILE A 1206 -14.08 49.82 -30.29
N TYR A 1207 -13.80 50.91 -29.57
CA TYR A 1207 -13.94 50.93 -28.11
C TYR A 1207 -15.38 50.64 -27.67
N ASN A 1208 -16.36 51.34 -28.25
CA ASN A 1208 -17.76 51.18 -27.89
C ASN A 1208 -18.27 49.75 -28.14
N ARG A 1209 -17.90 49.17 -29.28
CA ARG A 1209 -18.39 47.86 -29.73
C ARG A 1209 -17.58 46.69 -29.20
N THR A 1210 -16.35 46.89 -28.74
CA THR A 1210 -15.51 45.78 -28.23
C THR A 1210 -15.41 45.79 -26.71
N LEU A 1211 -15.44 46.98 -26.09
CA LEU A 1211 -15.26 47.19 -24.65
C LEU A 1211 -16.53 47.73 -23.95
N GLY A 1212 -17.59 48.03 -24.71
CA GLY A 1212 -18.86 48.49 -24.16
C GLY A 1212 -18.88 49.95 -23.70
N HIS A 1213 -17.83 50.74 -23.96
CA HIS A 1213 -17.77 52.16 -23.63
C HIS A 1213 -17.04 53.00 -24.69
N ASP A 1214 -17.32 54.29 -24.72
CA ASP A 1214 -16.56 55.23 -25.57
C ASP A 1214 -15.14 55.43 -25.02
N ALA A 1215 -14.15 55.55 -25.90
CA ALA A 1215 -12.79 55.93 -25.54
C ALA A 1215 -12.79 57.28 -24.81
N THR A 1216 -12.10 57.36 -23.69
CA THR A 1216 -11.90 58.60 -22.93
C THR A 1216 -11.10 59.62 -23.75
N SER A 1217 -11.08 60.88 -23.30
CA SER A 1217 -10.36 61.94 -24.00
C SER A 1217 -8.85 61.67 -24.12
N ASP A 1218 -8.27 61.01 -23.13
CA ASP A 1218 -6.85 60.67 -23.10
C ASP A 1218 -6.54 59.46 -23.98
N GLU A 1219 -7.37 58.41 -23.93
CA GLU A 1219 -7.25 57.23 -24.80
C GLU A 1219 -7.44 57.58 -26.27
N LEU A 1220 -8.49 58.35 -26.59
CA LEU A 1220 -8.74 58.79 -27.95
C LEU A 1220 -7.56 59.60 -28.51
N SER A 1221 -7.00 60.52 -27.69
CA SER A 1221 -5.83 61.32 -28.09
C SER A 1221 -4.59 60.45 -28.33
N LEU A 1222 -4.37 59.44 -27.48
CA LEU A 1222 -3.27 58.50 -27.61
C LEU A 1222 -3.40 57.65 -28.88
N GLN A 1223 -4.55 57.03 -29.11
CA GLN A 1223 -4.74 56.14 -30.26
C GLN A 1223 -4.73 56.90 -31.59
N LEU A 1224 -5.32 58.10 -31.63
CA LEU A 1224 -5.24 58.98 -32.80
C LEU A 1224 -3.79 59.33 -33.14
N PHE A 1225 -2.98 59.70 -32.14
CA PHE A 1225 -1.57 59.96 -32.36
C PHE A 1225 -0.84 58.73 -32.92
N ARG A 1226 -1.10 57.53 -32.40
CA ARG A 1226 -0.49 56.29 -32.88
C ARG A 1226 -0.88 55.97 -34.33
N LEU A 1227 -2.14 56.14 -34.69
CA LEU A 1227 -2.63 55.94 -36.07
C LEU A 1227 -2.06 56.98 -37.05
N GLU A 1228 -2.09 58.26 -36.70
CA GLU A 1228 -1.63 59.36 -37.56
C GLU A 1228 -0.10 59.37 -37.75
N SER A 1229 0.65 58.93 -36.73
CA SER A 1229 2.10 58.76 -36.80
C SER A 1229 2.54 57.43 -37.42
N SER A 1230 1.59 56.58 -37.85
CA SER A 1230 1.84 55.24 -38.38
C SER A 1230 2.64 54.34 -37.44
N GLN A 1231 2.51 54.54 -36.12
CA GLN A 1231 3.05 53.63 -35.11
C GLN A 1231 2.24 52.34 -35.03
N VAL A 1232 0.96 52.41 -35.39
CA VAL A 1232 0.04 51.28 -35.49
C VAL A 1232 -0.87 51.48 -36.71
N SER A 1233 -1.24 50.40 -37.40
CA SER A 1233 -2.25 50.45 -38.45
C SER A 1233 -3.66 50.33 -37.84
N ARG A 1234 -4.71 50.60 -38.61
CA ARG A 1234 -6.09 50.45 -38.12
C ARG A 1234 -6.39 48.99 -37.78
N GLU A 1235 -5.89 48.10 -38.63
CA GLU A 1235 -5.97 46.66 -38.47
C GLU A 1235 -5.30 46.28 -37.14
N TRP A 1236 -4.02 46.62 -36.97
CA TRP A 1236 -3.30 46.23 -35.77
C TRP A 1236 -3.86 46.85 -34.48
N LEU A 1237 -4.44 48.05 -34.54
CA LEU A 1237 -5.11 48.66 -33.40
C LEU A 1237 -6.35 47.86 -32.96
N THR A 1238 -7.13 47.33 -33.91
CA THR A 1238 -8.29 46.49 -33.58
C THR A 1238 -7.87 45.16 -32.97
N VAL A 1239 -6.77 44.57 -33.42
CA VAL A 1239 -6.17 43.39 -32.77
C VAL A 1239 -5.73 43.72 -31.35
N GLU A 1240 -4.97 44.81 -31.15
CA GLU A 1240 -4.50 45.22 -29.83
C GLU A 1240 -5.65 45.47 -28.85
N ILE A 1241 -6.77 46.04 -29.32
CA ILE A 1241 -7.94 46.27 -28.47
C ILE A 1241 -8.65 44.94 -28.16
N ALA A 1242 -8.88 44.07 -29.13
CA ALA A 1242 -9.51 42.75 -28.91
C ALA A 1242 -8.64 41.78 -28.07
N GLN A 1243 -7.32 42.01 -28.05
CA GLN A 1243 -6.36 41.30 -27.20
C GLN A 1243 -6.13 41.98 -25.86
N SER A 1244 -6.68 43.17 -25.63
CA SER A 1244 -6.45 43.88 -24.38
C SER A 1244 -7.07 43.12 -23.20
N SER A 1245 -6.43 43.21 -22.04
CA SER A 1245 -6.98 42.67 -20.78
C SER A 1245 -8.36 43.23 -20.46
N GLU A 1246 -8.68 44.42 -20.98
CA GLU A 1246 -10.00 45.04 -20.86
C GLU A 1246 -11.03 44.32 -21.73
N ALA A 1247 -10.72 43.98 -22.99
CA ALA A 1247 -11.58 43.15 -23.83
C ALA A 1247 -11.76 41.75 -23.24
N GLU A 1248 -10.70 41.18 -22.67
CA GLU A 1248 -10.79 39.92 -21.92
C GLU A 1248 -11.72 40.03 -20.73
N SER A 1249 -11.66 41.16 -19.99
CA SER A 1249 -12.52 41.42 -18.84
C SER A 1249 -13.98 41.72 -19.20
N HIS A 1250 -14.23 42.29 -20.38
CA HIS A 1250 -15.57 42.65 -20.85
C HIS A 1250 -16.34 41.45 -21.40
N LEU A 1251 -15.62 40.48 -21.97
CA LEU A 1251 -16.16 39.27 -22.60
C LEU A 1251 -15.86 38.01 -21.77
N ILE A 1252 -15.50 38.16 -20.49
CA ILE A 1252 -15.17 37.03 -19.59
C ILE A 1252 -16.26 35.99 -19.74
N GLY A 1253 -15.86 34.78 -20.14
CA GLY A 1253 -16.70 33.60 -20.29
C GLY A 1253 -17.73 33.60 -21.41
N SER A 1254 -17.70 34.56 -22.35
CA SER A 1254 -18.31 34.39 -23.68
C SER A 1254 -17.30 33.88 -24.71
N VAL A 1255 -16.01 34.12 -24.48
CA VAL A 1255 -14.89 33.52 -25.22
C VAL A 1255 -13.85 33.05 -24.22
N MET A 1256 -13.66 31.73 -24.15
CA MET A 1256 -12.65 31.07 -23.33
C MET A 1256 -11.49 30.65 -24.23
N MET A 1257 -10.25 30.93 -23.84
CA MET A 1257 -9.06 30.54 -24.62
C MET A 1257 -8.26 29.50 -23.84
N HIS A 1258 -7.93 28.37 -24.47
CA HIS A 1258 -7.04 27.36 -23.92
C HIS A 1258 -6.09 26.82 -24.99
N GLU A 1259 -4.80 27.12 -24.86
CA GLU A 1259 -3.80 26.72 -25.85
C GLU A 1259 -3.62 25.20 -25.88
N GLY A 1260 -3.82 24.58 -27.05
CA GLY A 1260 -3.62 23.14 -27.22
C GLY A 1260 -4.85 22.29 -26.91
N TRP A 1261 -6.00 22.93 -26.69
CA TRP A 1261 -7.31 22.30 -26.75
C TRP A 1261 -7.54 21.71 -28.15
N ILE A 1262 -7.69 20.39 -28.21
CA ILE A 1262 -8.14 19.62 -29.37
C ILE A 1262 -9.20 18.70 -28.80
#